data_AF-A0A357FZT4-F1
#
_entry.id   AF-A0A357FZT4-F1
#
_cell.length_a   1.000
_cell.length_b   1.000
_cell.length_c   1.000
_cell.angle_alpha   90.00
_cell.angle_beta   90.00
_cell.angle_gamma   90.00
#
_symmetry.space_group_name_H-M   'P 1'
#
loop_
_entity.id
_entity.type
_entity.pdbx_description
1 polymer ?
#
loop_
_entity_poly.entity_id
_entity_poly.type
_entity_poly.pdbx_seq_one_letter_code
_entity_poly.pdbx_strand_id
1 'polypeptide(L)'
;MLAQKLRYAVQAPMPDPISGHESTEEILDGYDVHAIEEVLVKALREEAEGFYSDPEAAVAVKASRESVSVLNLQDGADQITKQFDAFAPGQKKVFTRINFTKGLAMQAAVHIAEGNVPDDRAHNPLHYETIMTSLHEAGCSAEKIEEMADHTTQANIATAHPTGYLSDEGTDLFLQLQDLSQVPKGERLSAARGIFRKMFSLEHLAPNVKFTSVDETKMVFKYGIRAMRGRWEVNGKFDQISAKVYGADHYLPTMINSKVRLDHTPRAWQTSDIDGRANAERWTSLYGLVTSMYGSISVLTRLVEETDKVLGDQTAKPELSDLDNLLDQIGQPRHKRQVRPELKGSYDLLWEIREELAEIHVGVERGLQEISTTGLEAKQRQEEFESRLKEFDVLRERFGSIFNNRRFNNRKLKQNGGYSFQEELIDNLNYLRNNNFHGNDTARDLLGRALLNLHHDGLSIFKSQMRTNYEVDKAIVDNLMWHEPFRKFAVEHKIVAQEDFGFIDASEGGSIHNLGYETRFRILSSIKQGFANLEHQGYKNRLHNFLLESNPLGFNNGLGYPDQNHERLQHCEHMSMYPFMYDQRAIIADANDVDGDGPSLCQDLIFSAFPHMEGFIHMPLPETLDSLRASADRVRTHYMHGGRNKINWRLNAPTIPDEFKTSGIAAKISGSDNTKEGGPGTRELIYRQVIKMFRAGMGLANAIPVNVQSGSGDAIARNGGDEDIILGLLFQVVQETQDAQASITDPQKKLVIDWDEFKTGIKYLMVTRQGQAMYRTPSSMAREEMDRKAQLLGMLAELEGVFKRGSFIPQREEFSPNLEIFLKYAANKMVRRYYEMREATTDTKSGEAVLDKLGLILSNPLMADMANNASRPPAKNHDGKIKSLRQQRAIGSNIWIALMMTHHDGWYTVGHFMEDIHKAYHKELQDLDDEGNPIQLEKKDLEQLMSSSRIDYNFFARSLTEAARADFEHRLRRLNLDQPLNFDRAVAIGSRSYAKDGVFHYPHQEGIGQTQAYFAHLFYDHTKARATAEALLSNRMDDTFKDIIQSAKPADGSLRTEFNGESMKRWPWLENIQRQKWEARPALLVCDYYEEQKKKGASMDEDTLREASAAWRVFNVPHRFPFGTRRLQGTLSLGRRTELLPENPRDILASFFPSEPSVEKRLHLVPSLDEPV
;
A
#
# COMPACT_ATOMS: atom_id res chain seq x y z
N MET A 1 -43.61 23.05 15.16
CA MET A 1 -43.31 23.80 13.92
C MET A 1 -41.82 23.81 13.56
N LEU A 2 -40.89 24.31 14.39
CA LEU A 2 -39.43 24.26 14.09
C LEU A 2 -38.89 22.82 14.00
N ALA A 3 -39.28 21.93 14.92
CA ALA A 3 -38.98 20.50 14.86
C ALA A 3 -39.64 19.77 13.66
N GLN A 4 -40.73 20.34 13.12
CA GLN A 4 -41.45 19.83 11.96
C GLN A 4 -40.79 20.32 10.65
N LYS A 5 -40.26 21.55 10.64
CA LYS A 5 -39.40 22.09 9.57
C LYS A 5 -38.04 21.38 9.52
N LEU A 6 -37.47 21.00 10.67
CA LEU A 6 -36.24 20.19 10.75
C LEU A 6 -36.47 18.74 10.28
N ARG A 7 -37.64 18.13 10.59
CA ARG A 7 -38.00 16.82 10.02
C ARG A 7 -38.19 16.86 8.50
N TYR A 8 -38.75 17.94 7.94
CA TYR A 8 -38.88 18.09 6.49
C TYR A 8 -37.55 18.42 5.79
N ALA A 9 -36.59 19.08 6.46
CA ALA A 9 -35.26 19.32 5.89
C ALA A 9 -34.37 18.06 5.84
N VAL A 10 -34.66 17.05 6.67
CA VAL A 10 -33.94 15.76 6.72
C VAL A 10 -34.64 14.69 5.85
N GLN A 11 -35.87 14.93 5.39
CA GLN A 11 -36.65 14.02 4.55
C GLN A 11 -36.95 14.57 3.13
N ALA A 12 -36.42 15.73 2.78
CA ALA A 12 -36.43 16.17 1.39
C ALA A 12 -35.54 15.20 0.59
N PRO A 13 -36.03 14.58 -0.50
CA PRO A 13 -35.12 13.95 -1.46
C PRO A 13 -34.06 15.00 -1.81
N MET A 14 -32.78 14.60 -1.88
CA MET A 14 -31.76 15.51 -2.36
C MET A 14 -32.28 16.13 -3.66
N PRO A 15 -32.26 17.48 -3.78
CA PRO A 15 -32.64 18.09 -5.04
C PRO A 15 -31.82 17.43 -6.14
N ASP A 16 -32.47 17.10 -7.25
CA ASP A 16 -31.83 16.56 -8.44
C ASP A 16 -30.56 17.39 -8.67
N PRO A 17 -29.34 16.80 -8.55
CA PRO A 17 -28.08 17.57 -8.46
C PRO A 17 -27.83 18.44 -9.69
N ILE A 18 -28.60 18.24 -10.75
CA ILE A 18 -28.54 18.94 -12.02
C ILE A 18 -29.42 20.21 -12.05
N SER A 19 -30.36 20.38 -11.11
CA SER A 19 -31.42 21.40 -11.20
C SER A 19 -31.00 22.83 -10.82
N GLY A 20 -29.73 23.04 -10.45
CA GLY A 20 -29.17 24.34 -10.06
C GLY A 20 -27.89 24.69 -10.82
N HIS A 21 -27.93 24.71 -12.16
CA HIS A 21 -26.93 25.31 -13.06
C HIS A 21 -25.44 25.20 -12.66
N GLU A 22 -24.83 24.06 -13.02
CA GLU A 22 -23.43 23.99 -13.42
C GLU A 22 -23.40 23.48 -14.88
N SER A 23 -22.60 24.09 -15.75
CA SER A 23 -22.32 23.54 -17.08
C SER A 23 -21.61 22.18 -16.94
N THR A 24 -21.73 21.30 -17.94
CA THR A 24 -21.05 19.97 -17.95
C THR A 24 -19.56 20.07 -17.63
N GLU A 25 -18.91 21.18 -17.99
CA GLU A 25 -17.49 21.42 -17.71
C GLU A 25 -17.23 21.85 -16.26
N GLU A 26 -18.14 22.60 -15.63
CA GLU A 26 -18.05 22.94 -14.20
C GLU A 26 -18.20 21.70 -13.32
N ILE A 27 -19.01 20.73 -13.73
CA ILE A 27 -19.13 19.45 -13.03
C ILE A 27 -17.79 18.70 -13.00
N LEU A 28 -17.02 18.70 -14.10
CA LEU A 28 -15.70 18.07 -14.17
C LEU A 28 -14.63 18.81 -13.35
N ASP A 29 -14.88 20.06 -12.97
CA ASP A 29 -14.10 20.82 -11.98
C ASP A 29 -14.56 20.56 -10.54
N GLY A 30 -15.76 20.03 -10.36
CA GLY A 30 -16.34 19.73 -9.07
C GLY A 30 -15.64 18.58 -8.35
N TYR A 31 -16.13 18.28 -7.15
CA TYR A 31 -15.68 17.17 -6.31
C TYR A 31 -16.80 16.17 -6.00
N ASP A 32 -17.98 16.37 -6.60
CA ASP A 32 -19.06 15.40 -6.56
C ASP A 32 -18.75 14.26 -7.54
N VAL A 33 -18.32 13.13 -6.97
CA VAL A 33 -18.01 11.90 -7.72
C VAL A 33 -19.18 11.49 -8.61
N HIS A 34 -20.42 11.63 -8.15
CA HIS A 34 -21.59 11.19 -8.91
C HIS A 34 -21.86 12.09 -10.10
N ALA A 35 -21.73 13.40 -9.94
CA ALA A 35 -21.88 14.32 -11.04
C ALA A 35 -20.80 14.09 -12.12
N ILE A 36 -19.52 13.95 -11.71
CA ILE A 36 -18.41 13.65 -12.63
C ILE A 36 -18.62 12.30 -13.34
N GLU A 37 -19.03 11.28 -12.59
CA GLU A 37 -19.34 9.95 -13.11
C GLU A 37 -20.45 10.01 -14.17
N GLU A 38 -21.55 10.71 -13.91
CA GLU A 38 -22.64 10.87 -14.85
C GLU A 38 -22.18 11.53 -16.16
N VAL A 39 -21.35 12.56 -16.06
CA VAL A 39 -20.77 13.25 -17.23
C VAL A 39 -19.87 12.30 -18.04
N LEU A 40 -18.95 11.59 -17.39
CA LEU A 40 -18.04 10.68 -18.08
C LEU A 40 -18.78 9.48 -18.69
N VAL A 41 -19.74 8.91 -17.97
CA VAL A 41 -20.56 7.79 -18.46
C VAL A 41 -21.47 8.25 -19.61
N LYS A 42 -21.99 9.48 -19.58
CA LYS A 42 -22.73 10.04 -20.71
C LYS A 42 -21.83 10.22 -21.94
N ALA A 43 -20.65 10.80 -21.76
CA ALA A 43 -19.67 10.97 -22.84
C ALA A 43 -19.25 9.63 -23.47
N LEU A 44 -19.02 8.61 -22.63
CA LEU A 44 -18.73 7.25 -23.06
C LEU A 44 -19.85 6.68 -23.94
N ARG A 45 -21.12 6.87 -23.56
CA ARG A 45 -22.27 6.35 -24.31
C ARG A 45 -22.38 7.01 -25.67
N GLU A 46 -22.32 8.33 -25.71
CA GLU A 46 -22.40 9.08 -26.97
C GLU A 46 -21.27 8.66 -27.92
N GLU A 47 -20.07 8.44 -27.38
CA GLU A 47 -18.94 7.96 -28.17
C GLU A 47 -19.13 6.50 -28.62
N ALA A 48 -19.67 5.62 -27.78
CA ALA A 48 -19.97 4.23 -28.14
C ALA A 48 -21.05 4.15 -29.24
N GLU A 49 -22.10 4.98 -29.16
CA GLU A 49 -23.16 5.08 -30.19
C GLU A 49 -22.58 5.55 -31.53
N GLY A 50 -21.63 6.50 -31.51
CA GLY A 50 -20.93 6.96 -32.71
C GLY A 50 -19.92 5.95 -33.27
N PHE A 51 -19.19 5.25 -32.41
CA PHE A 51 -18.14 4.31 -32.79
C PHE A 51 -18.68 2.96 -33.30
N TYR A 52 -19.70 2.42 -32.64
CA TYR A 52 -20.35 1.16 -32.98
C TYR A 52 -21.63 1.40 -33.78
N SER A 53 -21.51 2.12 -34.90
CA SER A 53 -22.64 2.51 -35.74
C SER A 53 -23.22 1.39 -36.61
N ASP A 54 -22.55 0.23 -36.66
CA ASP A 54 -23.06 -0.96 -37.33
C ASP A 54 -24.33 -1.48 -36.61
N PRO A 55 -25.39 -1.90 -37.35
CA PRO A 55 -26.63 -2.39 -36.76
C PRO A 55 -26.46 -3.57 -35.80
N GLU A 56 -25.46 -4.43 -36.00
CA GLU A 56 -25.24 -5.58 -35.12
C GLU A 56 -24.70 -5.13 -33.75
N ALA A 57 -23.71 -4.24 -33.72
CA ALA A 57 -23.11 -3.69 -32.50
C ALA A 57 -24.04 -2.70 -31.77
N ALA A 58 -24.90 -1.98 -32.50
CA ALA A 58 -25.88 -1.04 -31.93
C ALA A 58 -26.83 -1.71 -30.90
N VAL A 59 -27.14 -3.01 -31.07
CA VAL A 59 -27.94 -3.78 -30.10
C VAL A 59 -27.21 -3.91 -28.77
N ALA A 60 -25.90 -4.19 -28.79
CA ALA A 60 -25.08 -4.29 -27.58
C ALA A 60 -24.90 -2.93 -26.90
N VAL A 61 -24.72 -1.85 -27.66
CA VAL A 61 -24.68 -0.48 -27.14
C VAL A 61 -26.00 -0.13 -26.44
N LYS A 62 -27.13 -0.42 -27.08
CA LYS A 62 -28.46 -0.18 -26.51
C LYS A 62 -28.67 -0.95 -25.22
N ALA A 63 -28.32 -2.23 -25.19
CA ALA A 63 -28.45 -3.04 -23.98
C ALA A 63 -27.52 -2.57 -22.85
N SER A 64 -26.31 -2.13 -23.17
CA SER A 64 -25.40 -1.52 -22.19
C SER A 64 -25.89 -0.15 -21.69
N ARG A 65 -26.78 0.52 -22.41
CA ARG A 65 -27.47 1.73 -21.96
C ARG A 65 -28.65 1.40 -21.07
N GLU A 66 -29.46 0.42 -21.49
CA GLU A 66 -30.60 -0.09 -20.72
C GLU A 66 -30.15 -0.65 -19.36
N SER A 67 -28.95 -1.24 -19.28
CA SER A 67 -28.37 -1.71 -18.02
C SER A 67 -28.13 -0.61 -16.98
N VAL A 68 -28.09 0.66 -17.38
CA VAL A 68 -27.88 1.80 -16.48
C VAL A 68 -29.19 2.46 -16.03
N SER A 69 -30.25 2.38 -16.84
CA SER A 69 -31.56 2.95 -16.47
C SER A 69 -32.34 2.11 -15.46
N VAL A 70 -31.94 0.86 -15.24
CA VAL A 70 -32.66 -0.07 -14.37
C VAL A 70 -32.10 -0.02 -12.94
N LEU A 71 -32.36 1.10 -12.26
CA LEU A 71 -32.25 1.21 -10.80
C LEU A 71 -33.41 0.50 -10.05
N ASN A 72 -34.32 -0.17 -10.77
CA ASN A 72 -35.22 -1.18 -10.20
C ASN A 72 -34.57 -2.57 -10.32
N LEU A 73 -33.84 -2.93 -9.25
CA LEU A 73 -32.66 -3.81 -9.21
C LEU A 73 -32.80 -5.31 -9.55
N GLN A 74 -33.92 -5.82 -10.06
CA GLN A 74 -34.07 -7.28 -10.30
C GLN A 74 -34.49 -7.64 -11.73
N ASP A 75 -35.56 -7.03 -12.23
CA ASP A 75 -36.05 -7.29 -13.60
C ASP A 75 -34.99 -6.90 -14.65
N GLY A 76 -34.21 -5.85 -14.37
CA GLY A 76 -33.10 -5.43 -15.22
C GLY A 76 -31.98 -6.46 -15.33
N ALA A 77 -31.56 -7.09 -14.23
CA ALA A 77 -30.47 -8.05 -14.27
C ALA A 77 -30.84 -9.32 -15.03
N ASP A 78 -32.07 -9.81 -14.84
CA ASP A 78 -32.58 -10.97 -15.58
C ASP A 78 -32.86 -10.64 -17.05
N GLN A 79 -33.29 -9.42 -17.34
CA GLN A 79 -33.43 -8.93 -18.71
C GLN A 79 -32.07 -8.78 -19.40
N ILE A 80 -31.06 -8.21 -18.73
CA ILE A 80 -29.68 -8.14 -19.23
C ILE A 80 -29.12 -9.54 -19.47
N THR A 81 -29.38 -10.49 -18.56
CA THR A 81 -28.94 -11.89 -18.73
C THR A 81 -29.55 -12.49 -20.00
N LYS A 82 -30.87 -12.38 -20.17
CA LYS A 82 -31.58 -12.88 -21.36
C LYS A 82 -31.12 -12.19 -22.64
N GLN A 83 -30.88 -10.87 -22.60
CA GLN A 83 -30.35 -10.11 -23.72
C GLN A 83 -28.93 -10.56 -24.07
N PHE A 84 -28.06 -10.69 -23.08
CA PHE A 84 -26.67 -11.11 -23.27
C PHE A 84 -26.58 -12.55 -23.81
N ASP A 85 -27.39 -13.48 -23.29
CA ASP A 85 -27.43 -14.86 -23.80
C ASP A 85 -27.80 -14.90 -25.28
N ALA A 86 -28.73 -14.03 -25.70
CA ALA A 86 -29.17 -13.88 -27.08
C ALA A 86 -28.15 -13.20 -28.01
N PHE A 87 -27.11 -12.56 -27.48
CA PHE A 87 -26.09 -11.89 -28.29
C PHE A 87 -25.23 -12.86 -29.08
N ALA A 88 -24.92 -12.49 -30.32
CA ALA A 88 -23.86 -13.10 -31.10
C ALA A 88 -22.47 -12.83 -30.46
N PRO A 89 -21.43 -13.63 -30.76
CA PRO A 89 -20.10 -13.42 -30.19
C PRO A 89 -19.55 -12.00 -30.32
N GLY A 90 -19.72 -11.37 -31.49
CA GLY A 90 -19.29 -9.98 -31.71
C GLY A 90 -20.00 -8.96 -30.81
N GLN A 91 -21.31 -9.14 -30.60
CA GLN A 91 -22.12 -8.32 -29.69
C GLN A 91 -21.70 -8.50 -28.23
N LYS A 92 -21.35 -9.74 -27.82
CA LYS A 92 -20.82 -10.02 -26.48
C LYS A 92 -19.50 -9.32 -26.22
N LYS A 93 -18.59 -9.31 -27.22
CA LYS A 93 -17.33 -8.57 -27.15
C LYS A 93 -17.55 -7.06 -27.00
N VAL A 94 -18.41 -6.46 -27.84
CA VAL A 94 -18.77 -5.03 -27.76
C VAL A 94 -19.39 -4.69 -26.40
N PHE A 95 -20.36 -5.48 -25.94
CA PHE A 95 -21.00 -5.29 -24.64
C PHE A 95 -19.98 -5.35 -23.49
N THR A 96 -19.06 -6.33 -23.53
CA THR A 96 -18.00 -6.49 -22.52
C THR A 96 -17.05 -5.29 -22.52
N ARG A 97 -16.58 -4.85 -23.70
CA ARG A 97 -15.73 -3.66 -23.86
C ARG A 97 -16.38 -2.41 -23.30
N ILE A 98 -17.66 -2.15 -23.60
CA ILE A 98 -18.36 -0.95 -23.10
C ILE A 98 -18.47 -0.98 -21.58
N ASN A 99 -18.84 -2.13 -20.98
CA ASN A 99 -18.94 -2.25 -19.53
C ASN A 99 -17.56 -2.15 -18.85
N PHE A 100 -16.49 -2.68 -19.47
CA PHE A 100 -15.13 -2.50 -18.97
C PHE A 100 -14.74 -1.02 -18.95
N THR A 101 -14.92 -0.31 -20.07
CA THR A 101 -14.62 1.13 -20.15
C THR A 101 -15.51 1.96 -19.22
N LYS A 102 -16.76 1.56 -18.98
CA LYS A 102 -17.64 2.17 -17.97
C LYS A 102 -17.02 2.09 -16.58
N GLY A 103 -16.54 0.91 -16.17
CA GLY A 103 -15.85 0.75 -14.90
C GLY A 103 -14.64 1.68 -14.78
N LEU A 104 -13.85 1.81 -15.86
CA LEU A 104 -12.72 2.75 -15.89
C LEU A 104 -13.18 4.20 -15.74
N ALA A 105 -14.25 4.62 -16.42
CA ALA A 105 -14.80 5.97 -16.29
C ALA A 105 -15.24 6.28 -14.84
N MET A 106 -15.91 5.32 -14.19
CA MET A 106 -16.30 5.46 -12.78
C MET A 106 -15.09 5.56 -11.85
N GLN A 107 -14.06 4.74 -12.08
CA GLN A 107 -12.82 4.82 -11.31
C GLN A 107 -12.09 6.15 -11.54
N ALA A 108 -12.06 6.65 -12.78
CA ALA A 108 -11.47 7.94 -13.10
C ALA A 108 -12.23 9.09 -12.41
N ALA A 109 -13.57 9.03 -12.36
CA ALA A 109 -14.39 10.03 -11.67
C ALA A 109 -14.00 10.18 -10.19
N VAL A 110 -13.74 9.05 -9.51
CA VAL A 110 -13.27 9.05 -8.11
C VAL A 110 -11.91 9.77 -8.01
N HIS A 111 -10.95 9.44 -8.88
CA HIS A 111 -9.62 10.05 -8.82
C HIS A 111 -9.60 11.53 -9.22
N ILE A 112 -10.46 11.94 -10.16
CA ILE A 112 -10.66 13.35 -10.53
C ILE A 112 -11.25 14.10 -9.34
N ALA A 113 -12.35 13.60 -8.76
CA ALA A 113 -12.96 14.20 -7.58
C ALA A 113 -11.95 14.32 -6.43
N GLU A 114 -11.19 13.26 -6.13
CA GLU A 114 -10.14 13.27 -5.09
C GLU A 114 -9.10 14.39 -5.30
N GLY A 115 -8.72 14.64 -6.56
CA GLY A 115 -7.79 15.71 -6.94
C GLY A 115 -8.41 17.11 -6.96
N ASN A 116 -9.72 17.23 -7.23
CA ASN A 116 -10.46 18.49 -7.33
C ASN A 116 -10.99 19.01 -5.99
N VAL A 117 -11.02 18.17 -4.94
CA VAL A 117 -11.58 18.59 -3.66
C VAL A 117 -10.89 19.85 -3.18
N PRO A 118 -11.65 20.93 -2.89
CA PRO A 118 -11.09 22.17 -2.42
C PRO A 118 -10.23 21.94 -1.17
N ASP A 119 -9.17 22.74 -1.01
CA ASP A 119 -8.40 22.89 0.23
C ASP A 119 -9.30 23.59 1.28
N ASP A 120 -10.41 22.94 1.66
CA ASP A 120 -11.42 23.51 2.54
C ASP A 120 -11.03 23.31 4.00
N ARG A 121 -10.47 24.37 4.56
CA ARG A 121 -10.06 24.47 5.97
C ARG A 121 -11.21 24.27 6.95
N ALA A 122 -12.44 24.60 6.57
CA ALA A 122 -13.59 24.52 7.47
C ALA A 122 -14.00 23.07 7.77
N HIS A 123 -13.63 22.13 6.90
CA HIS A 123 -14.08 20.74 6.98
C HIS A 123 -12.95 19.72 7.20
N ASN A 124 -11.68 20.13 7.13
CA ASN A 124 -10.52 19.28 7.44
C ASN A 124 -9.61 19.95 8.49
N PRO A 125 -9.79 19.65 9.79
CA PRO A 125 -8.93 20.20 10.84
C PRO A 125 -7.49 19.65 10.80
N LEU A 126 -7.25 18.58 10.06
CA LEU A 126 -5.92 18.04 9.77
C LEU A 126 -5.30 18.64 8.50
N HIS A 127 -5.87 19.74 7.98
CA HIS A 127 -5.27 20.44 6.85
C HIS A 127 -3.94 21.06 7.25
N TYR A 128 -2.91 20.88 6.42
CA TYR A 128 -1.54 21.26 6.74
C TYR A 128 -1.38 22.72 7.17
N GLU A 129 -2.01 23.65 6.44
CA GLU A 129 -2.00 25.07 6.81
C GLU A 129 -2.67 25.35 8.16
N THR A 130 -3.73 24.61 8.51
CA THR A 130 -4.41 24.75 9.81
C THR A 130 -3.46 24.36 10.93
N ILE A 131 -2.72 23.25 10.78
CA ILE A 131 -1.71 22.82 11.75
C ILE A 131 -0.58 23.83 11.85
N MET A 132 -0.02 24.29 10.72
CA MET A 132 1.06 25.28 10.70
C MET A 132 0.65 26.59 11.38
N THR A 133 -0.57 27.07 11.09
CA THR A 133 -1.13 28.27 11.73
C THR A 133 -1.30 28.05 13.23
N SER A 134 -1.85 26.91 13.65
CA SER A 134 -2.05 26.59 15.06
C SER A 134 -0.71 26.48 15.82
N LEU A 135 0.34 25.94 15.18
CA LEU A 135 1.69 25.90 15.76
C LEU A 135 2.28 27.30 15.90
N HIS A 136 2.11 28.15 14.89
CA HIS A 136 2.56 29.54 14.95
C HIS A 136 1.86 30.30 16.08
N GLU A 137 0.54 30.18 16.18
CA GLU A 137 -0.28 30.78 17.24
C GLU A 137 0.08 30.25 18.63
N ALA A 138 0.52 29.00 18.73
CA ALA A 138 1.06 28.40 19.96
C ALA A 138 2.49 28.84 20.30
N GLY A 139 3.11 29.71 19.48
CA GLY A 139 4.44 30.27 19.71
C GLY A 139 5.59 29.41 19.21
N CYS A 140 5.35 28.39 18.36
CA CYS A 140 6.44 27.67 17.72
C CYS A 140 7.17 28.57 16.72
N SER A 141 8.50 28.61 16.80
CA SER A 141 9.31 29.26 15.76
C SER A 141 9.32 28.43 14.48
N ALA A 142 9.62 29.09 13.37
CA ALA A 142 9.85 28.42 12.10
C ALA A 142 10.93 27.33 12.24
N GLU A 143 12.06 27.60 12.91
CA GLU A 143 13.12 26.59 13.07
C GLU A 143 12.65 25.36 13.85
N LYS A 144 11.79 25.53 14.86
CA LYS A 144 11.26 24.37 15.62
C LYS A 144 10.29 23.54 14.78
N ILE A 145 9.52 24.17 13.90
CA ILE A 145 8.70 23.44 12.93
C ILE A 145 9.58 22.72 11.91
N GLU A 146 10.65 23.34 11.42
CA GLU A 146 11.63 22.69 10.55
C GLU A 146 12.18 21.42 11.21
N GLU A 147 12.60 21.53 12.48
CA GLU A 147 13.08 20.41 13.29
C GLU A 147 12.00 19.31 13.45
N MET A 148 10.73 19.67 13.69
CA MET A 148 9.62 18.71 13.73
C MET A 148 9.27 18.15 12.34
N ALA A 149 9.44 18.92 11.28
CA ALA A 149 9.17 18.50 9.91
C ALA A 149 10.23 17.50 9.43
N ASP A 150 11.50 17.71 9.81
CA ASP A 150 12.60 16.72 9.66
C ASP A 150 12.22 15.37 10.25
N HIS A 151 11.29 15.41 11.20
CA HIS A 151 10.83 14.25 11.94
C HIS A 151 9.62 13.55 11.29
N THR A 152 9.18 13.95 10.08
CA THR A 152 8.00 13.43 9.37
C THR A 152 8.32 12.64 8.09
N THR A 153 9.34 11.78 8.12
CA THR A 153 9.69 10.94 6.96
C THR A 153 8.67 9.81 6.75
N GLN A 154 8.26 9.53 5.52
CA GLN A 154 7.47 8.33 5.20
C GLN A 154 8.03 7.62 3.97
N ALA A 155 8.05 6.29 4.05
CA ALA A 155 8.36 5.41 2.94
C ALA A 155 7.12 4.69 2.41
N ASN A 156 6.72 5.06 1.18
CA ASN A 156 5.69 4.36 0.43
C ASN A 156 6.33 3.26 -0.40
N ILE A 157 5.85 2.02 -0.24
CA ILE A 157 6.36 0.87 -0.99
C ILE A 157 5.32 0.45 -2.03
N ALA A 158 5.56 0.76 -3.28
CA ALA A 158 4.76 0.30 -4.41
C ALA A 158 4.87 -1.22 -4.57
N THR A 159 3.73 -1.86 -4.85
CA THR A 159 3.64 -3.29 -5.18
C THR A 159 2.97 -3.49 -6.53
N ALA A 160 3.24 -4.64 -7.16
CA ALA A 160 2.63 -4.99 -8.42
C ALA A 160 1.09 -4.97 -8.31
N HIS A 161 0.41 -4.57 -9.39
CA HIS A 161 -1.04 -4.70 -9.45
C HIS A 161 -1.41 -6.17 -9.62
N PRO A 162 -2.05 -6.82 -8.63
CA PRO A 162 -2.24 -8.28 -8.63
C PRO A 162 -3.01 -8.79 -9.85
N THR A 163 -3.87 -7.94 -10.41
CA THR A 163 -4.68 -8.28 -11.57
C THR A 163 -4.33 -7.54 -12.85
N GLY A 164 -3.32 -6.66 -12.82
CA GLY A 164 -2.90 -5.74 -13.90
C GLY A 164 -3.92 -5.63 -15.04
N TYR A 165 -5.08 -5.00 -14.81
CA TYR A 165 -6.26 -5.26 -15.64
C TYR A 165 -6.28 -4.47 -16.96
N LEU A 166 -5.25 -3.67 -17.23
CA LEU A 166 -5.10 -2.87 -18.45
C LEU A 166 -3.82 -3.28 -19.18
N SER A 167 -3.83 -3.25 -20.51
CA SER A 167 -2.60 -3.26 -21.31
C SER A 167 -1.74 -2.01 -21.03
N ASP A 168 -0.53 -1.95 -21.58
CA ASP A 168 0.35 -0.78 -21.44
C ASP A 168 -0.30 0.47 -22.03
N GLU A 169 -0.86 0.37 -23.25
CA GLU A 169 -1.61 1.44 -23.91
C GLU A 169 -2.91 1.75 -23.18
N GLY A 170 -3.63 0.73 -22.71
CA GLY A 170 -4.84 0.90 -21.90
C GLY A 170 -4.56 1.66 -20.60
N THR A 171 -3.41 1.39 -19.98
CA THR A 171 -2.93 2.11 -18.79
C THR A 171 -2.67 3.57 -19.12
N ASP A 172 -1.99 3.88 -20.23
CA ASP A 172 -1.69 5.27 -20.61
C ASP A 172 -2.97 6.08 -20.92
N LEU A 173 -3.95 5.46 -21.59
CA LEU A 173 -5.24 6.09 -21.84
C LEU A 173 -6.03 6.30 -20.54
N PHE A 174 -5.97 5.34 -19.62
CA PHE A 174 -6.64 5.48 -18.33
C PHE A 174 -6.03 6.58 -17.48
N LEU A 175 -4.70 6.70 -17.45
CA LEU A 175 -4.01 7.79 -16.76
C LEU A 175 -4.35 9.16 -17.39
N GLN A 176 -4.45 9.25 -18.73
CA GLN A 176 -4.93 10.46 -19.40
C GLN A 176 -6.36 10.83 -19.00
N LEU A 177 -7.23 9.83 -18.82
CA LEU A 177 -8.61 10.04 -18.38
C LEU A 177 -8.67 10.58 -16.95
N GLN A 178 -7.78 10.13 -16.07
CA GLN A 178 -7.67 10.65 -14.70
C GLN A 178 -7.10 12.07 -14.64
N ASP A 179 -6.23 12.40 -15.59
CA ASP A 179 -5.56 13.71 -15.67
C ASP A 179 -6.40 14.74 -16.43
N LEU A 180 -7.70 14.49 -16.65
CA LEU A 180 -8.62 15.45 -17.28
C LEU A 180 -8.67 16.79 -16.55
N SER A 181 -8.40 16.84 -15.25
CA SER A 181 -8.29 18.10 -14.50
C SER A 181 -7.15 19.00 -14.99
N GLN A 182 -6.14 18.43 -15.63
CA GLN A 182 -5.01 19.16 -16.24
C GLN A 182 -5.32 19.67 -17.66
N VAL A 183 -6.44 19.24 -18.25
CA VAL A 183 -6.91 19.73 -19.55
C VAL A 183 -7.69 21.04 -19.34
N PRO A 184 -7.55 22.05 -20.23
CA PRO A 184 -8.32 23.29 -20.14
C PRO A 184 -9.82 23.02 -20.00
N LYS A 185 -10.50 23.79 -19.13
CA LYS A 185 -11.89 23.56 -18.75
C LYS A 185 -12.84 23.40 -19.94
N GLY A 186 -12.68 24.17 -21.02
CA GLY A 186 -13.54 24.06 -22.21
C GLY A 186 -13.25 22.86 -23.14
N GLU A 187 -12.22 22.07 -22.85
CA GLU A 187 -11.76 20.98 -23.72
C GLU A 187 -11.89 19.59 -23.07
N ARG A 188 -12.22 19.50 -21.78
CA ARG A 188 -12.14 18.24 -21.03
C ARG A 188 -13.13 17.19 -21.54
N LEU A 189 -14.37 17.57 -21.81
CA LEU A 189 -15.35 16.64 -22.36
C LEU A 189 -14.93 16.11 -23.74
N SER A 190 -14.37 16.99 -24.58
CA SER A 190 -13.83 16.61 -25.89
C SER A 190 -12.64 15.66 -25.76
N ALA A 191 -11.71 15.95 -24.83
CA ALA A 191 -10.58 15.10 -24.52
C ALA A 191 -11.04 13.72 -24.00
N ALA A 192 -12.02 13.68 -23.10
CA ALA A 192 -12.60 12.45 -22.58
C ALA A 192 -13.18 11.56 -23.70
N ARG A 193 -13.98 12.15 -24.60
CA ARG A 193 -14.51 11.45 -25.78
C ARG A 193 -13.39 10.93 -26.70
N GLY A 194 -12.37 11.75 -26.94
CA GLY A 194 -11.18 11.34 -27.70
C GLY A 194 -10.44 10.16 -27.07
N ILE A 195 -10.35 10.10 -25.74
CA ILE A 195 -9.76 8.99 -25.00
C ILE A 195 -10.64 7.73 -25.11
N PHE A 196 -11.97 7.85 -24.93
CA PHE A 196 -12.87 6.70 -25.06
C PHE A 196 -12.85 6.10 -26.47
N ARG A 197 -12.83 6.93 -27.51
CA ARG A 197 -12.64 6.48 -28.90
C ARG A 197 -11.38 5.64 -29.06
N LYS A 198 -10.26 6.11 -28.49
CA LYS A 198 -8.99 5.37 -28.51
C LYS A 198 -9.11 4.04 -27.77
N MET A 199 -9.73 4.02 -26.58
CA MET A 199 -9.97 2.80 -25.81
C MET A 199 -10.82 1.77 -26.58
N PHE A 200 -11.83 2.21 -27.32
CA PHE A 200 -12.64 1.34 -28.18
C PHE A 200 -11.89 0.82 -29.41
N SER A 201 -10.94 1.60 -29.93
CA SER A 201 -10.11 1.21 -31.08
C SER A 201 -8.95 0.28 -30.73
N LEU A 202 -8.60 0.12 -29.45
CA LEU A 202 -7.53 -0.81 -29.04
C LEU A 202 -7.95 -2.25 -29.31
N GLU A 203 -7.04 -3.00 -29.95
CA GLU A 203 -7.15 -4.45 -30.10
C GLU A 203 -7.32 -5.12 -28.73
N HIS A 204 -6.47 -4.72 -27.77
CA HIS A 204 -6.47 -5.21 -26.40
C HIS A 204 -6.45 -4.04 -25.39
N LEU A 205 -7.59 -3.76 -24.74
CA LEU A 205 -7.63 -2.84 -23.59
C LEU A 205 -7.19 -3.54 -22.29
N ALA A 206 -7.56 -4.82 -22.14
CA ALA A 206 -7.05 -5.70 -21.10
C ALA A 206 -5.78 -6.40 -21.62
N PRO A 207 -4.86 -6.86 -20.75
CA PRO A 207 -3.71 -7.62 -21.20
C PRO A 207 -4.17 -8.92 -21.87
N ASN A 208 -3.59 -9.23 -23.03
CA ASN A 208 -3.79 -10.50 -23.71
C ASN A 208 -2.87 -11.62 -23.16
N VAL A 209 -1.82 -11.25 -22.43
CA VAL A 209 -0.91 -12.16 -21.73
C VAL A 209 -0.72 -11.74 -20.27
N LYS A 210 -0.26 -12.68 -19.45
CA LYS A 210 0.12 -12.41 -18.05
C LYS A 210 1.31 -11.44 -18.02
N PHE A 211 1.30 -10.49 -17.08
CA PHE A 211 2.40 -9.54 -16.94
C PHE A 211 3.71 -10.25 -16.59
N THR A 212 4.76 -9.81 -17.24
CA THR A 212 6.13 -10.10 -16.86
C THR A 212 6.56 -9.17 -15.73
N SER A 213 7.70 -9.47 -15.09
CA SER A 213 8.29 -8.54 -14.12
C SER A 213 8.72 -7.20 -14.77
N VAL A 214 8.96 -7.19 -16.08
CA VAL A 214 9.24 -5.98 -16.86
C VAL A 214 8.01 -5.08 -16.90
N ASP A 215 6.84 -5.63 -17.22
CA ASP A 215 5.58 -4.87 -17.30
C ASP A 215 5.23 -4.28 -15.93
N GLU A 216 5.40 -5.06 -14.86
CA GLU A 216 5.24 -4.57 -13.49
C GLU A 216 6.25 -3.45 -13.15
N THR A 217 7.48 -3.52 -13.68
CA THR A 217 8.51 -2.50 -13.48
C THR A 217 8.19 -1.21 -14.27
N LYS A 218 7.66 -1.32 -15.49
CA LYS A 218 7.16 -0.17 -16.26
C LYS A 218 6.03 0.54 -15.53
N MET A 219 5.12 -0.21 -14.91
CA MET A 219 4.08 0.38 -14.07
C MET A 219 4.67 1.16 -12.88
N VAL A 220 5.66 0.60 -12.16
CA VAL A 220 6.27 1.30 -11.01
C VAL A 220 7.07 2.52 -11.42
N PHE A 221 7.66 2.49 -12.60
CA PHE A 221 8.27 3.66 -13.21
C PHE A 221 7.24 4.78 -13.45
N LYS A 222 6.10 4.47 -14.08
CA LYS A 222 5.00 5.45 -14.29
C LYS A 222 4.49 6.01 -12.95
N TYR A 223 4.31 5.16 -11.94
CA TYR A 223 3.95 5.58 -10.58
C TYR A 223 5.01 6.50 -9.96
N GLY A 224 6.29 6.16 -10.07
CA GLY A 224 7.39 6.93 -9.51
C GLY A 224 7.49 8.34 -10.10
N ILE A 225 7.30 8.48 -11.42
CA ILE A 225 7.21 9.79 -12.09
C ILE A 225 6.02 10.61 -11.56
N ARG A 226 4.84 9.99 -11.41
CA ARG A 226 3.64 10.67 -10.87
C ARG A 226 3.82 11.07 -9.40
N ALA A 227 4.44 10.22 -8.59
CA ALA A 227 4.76 10.50 -7.19
C ALA A 227 5.75 11.66 -7.05
N MET A 228 6.76 11.73 -7.91
CA MET A 228 7.70 12.85 -7.97
C MET A 228 6.99 14.17 -8.29
N ARG A 229 6.08 14.19 -9.28
CA ARG A 229 5.24 15.37 -9.56
C ARG A 229 4.36 15.76 -8.37
N GLY A 230 3.74 14.77 -7.72
CA GLY A 230 2.97 14.99 -6.50
C GLY A 230 3.82 15.66 -5.41
N ARG A 231 5.07 15.22 -5.19
CA ARG A 231 6.00 15.86 -4.25
C ARG A 231 6.34 17.30 -4.63
N TRP A 232 6.49 17.61 -5.91
CA TRP A 232 6.70 19.00 -6.34
C TRP A 232 5.50 19.88 -5.97
N GLU A 233 4.27 19.38 -6.16
CA GLU A 233 3.05 20.08 -5.72
C GLU A 233 3.03 20.26 -4.19
N VAL A 234 3.40 19.22 -3.42
CA VAL A 234 3.49 19.29 -1.95
C VAL A 234 4.42 20.41 -1.52
N ASN A 235 5.60 20.48 -2.14
CA ASN A 235 6.65 21.38 -1.71
C ASN A 235 6.38 22.82 -2.13
N GLY A 236 5.84 23.04 -3.34
CA GLY A 236 5.40 24.36 -3.76
C GLY A 236 4.31 24.92 -2.85
N LYS A 237 3.34 24.10 -2.46
CA LYS A 237 2.30 24.50 -1.49
C LYS A 237 2.87 24.68 -0.07
N PHE A 238 3.82 23.86 0.36
CA PHE A 238 4.50 24.02 1.66
C PHE A 238 5.17 25.39 1.76
N ASP A 239 5.94 25.78 0.75
CA ASP A 239 6.61 27.08 0.70
C ASP A 239 5.59 28.24 0.74
N GLN A 240 4.49 28.12 -0.02
CA GLN A 240 3.40 29.11 0.00
C GLN A 240 2.75 29.22 1.38
N ILE A 241 2.45 28.10 2.02
CA ILE A 241 1.84 28.06 3.36
C ILE A 241 2.80 28.64 4.39
N SER A 242 4.08 28.26 4.37
CA SER A 242 5.09 28.77 5.28
C SER A 242 5.25 30.29 5.15
N ALA A 243 5.40 30.80 3.92
CA ALA A 243 5.53 32.22 3.67
C ALA A 243 4.28 33.00 4.12
N LYS A 244 3.10 32.39 3.99
CA LYS A 244 1.85 32.98 4.47
C LYS A 244 1.74 33.02 5.99
N VAL A 245 2.17 31.97 6.69
CA VAL A 245 2.05 31.86 8.15
C VAL A 245 3.15 32.65 8.88
N TYR A 246 4.39 32.59 8.40
CA TYR A 246 5.55 33.18 9.08
C TYR A 246 6.08 34.47 8.42
N GLY A 247 5.55 34.84 7.25
CA GLY A 247 6.01 35.99 6.47
C GLY A 247 7.06 35.63 5.40
N ALA A 248 7.18 36.48 4.37
CA ALA A 248 8.05 36.23 3.21
C ALA A 248 9.55 36.17 3.54
N ASP A 249 9.98 36.84 4.62
CA ASP A 249 11.37 36.84 5.10
C ASP A 249 11.72 35.58 5.90
N HIS A 250 10.70 34.91 6.44
CA HIS A 250 10.80 33.60 7.08
C HIS A 250 10.40 32.50 6.09
N TYR A 251 11.07 32.52 4.94
CA TYR A 251 11.24 31.30 4.17
C TYR A 251 11.93 30.31 5.11
N LEU A 252 11.18 29.33 5.63
CA LEU A 252 11.79 28.09 6.09
C LEU A 252 12.75 27.71 4.97
N PRO A 253 14.08 27.71 5.19
CA PRO A 253 15.02 27.35 4.16
C PRO A 253 14.57 25.99 3.68
N THR A 254 13.98 26.01 2.48
CA THR A 254 13.20 24.96 1.83
C THR A 254 13.71 23.57 2.20
N MET A 255 12.88 22.53 2.15
CA MET A 255 13.30 21.11 2.23
C MET A 255 14.40 20.67 1.20
N ILE A 256 15.01 21.63 0.52
CA ILE A 256 16.23 21.61 -0.29
C ILE A 256 17.49 21.96 0.56
N ASN A 257 17.37 22.41 1.80
CA ASN A 257 18.49 22.53 2.71
C ASN A 257 19.02 21.12 2.96
N SER A 258 20.26 20.84 2.56
CA SER A 258 20.92 19.51 2.63
C SER A 258 20.85 18.78 3.98
N LYS A 259 20.40 19.46 5.04
CA LYS A 259 20.18 18.93 6.39
C LYS A 259 18.76 18.37 6.61
N VAL A 260 17.75 18.88 5.89
CA VAL A 260 16.35 18.43 5.94
C VAL A 260 16.19 17.20 5.05
N ARG A 261 16.50 16.02 5.60
CA ARG A 261 16.55 14.76 4.84
C ARG A 261 15.24 13.99 4.99
N LEU A 262 14.28 14.22 4.10
CA LEU A 262 13.09 13.37 4.02
C LEU A 262 13.25 12.30 2.94
N ASP A 263 13.44 11.05 3.33
CA ASP A 263 13.54 9.93 2.39
C ASP A 263 12.13 9.53 1.88
N HIS A 264 11.65 10.23 0.87
CA HIS A 264 10.33 10.02 0.24
C HIS A 264 10.38 9.21 -1.06
N THR A 265 11.55 8.75 -1.49
CA THR A 265 11.70 7.98 -2.73
C THR A 265 10.71 6.81 -2.74
N PRO A 266 9.85 6.59 -3.72
CA PRO A 266 9.05 5.36 -3.78
C PRO A 266 9.93 4.12 -3.65
N ARG A 267 9.50 3.12 -2.88
CA ARG A 267 10.18 1.82 -2.78
C ARG A 267 9.43 0.85 -3.68
N ALA A 268 10.11 -0.08 -4.34
CA ALA A 268 9.49 -0.99 -5.29
C ALA A 268 9.82 -2.46 -4.96
N TRP A 269 8.82 -3.33 -4.98
CA TRP A 269 8.98 -4.78 -4.84
C TRP A 269 9.09 -5.49 -6.18
N GLN A 270 8.62 -4.87 -7.25
CA GLN A 270 8.54 -5.45 -8.60
C GLN A 270 9.90 -5.95 -9.09
N THR A 271 10.97 -5.28 -8.64
CA THR A 271 12.36 -5.46 -9.06
C THR A 271 13.18 -6.41 -8.18
N SER A 272 12.78 -6.63 -6.92
CA SER A 272 13.57 -7.41 -5.94
C SER A 272 12.81 -8.24 -4.92
N ASP A 273 11.49 -8.40 -5.05
CA ASP A 273 10.76 -9.38 -4.23
C ASP A 273 10.73 -10.73 -4.94
N ILE A 274 11.57 -11.64 -4.44
CA ILE A 274 11.86 -12.96 -4.98
C ILE A 274 11.04 -14.07 -4.32
N ASP A 275 10.18 -13.75 -3.36
CA ASP A 275 9.40 -14.72 -2.60
C ASP A 275 8.48 -15.57 -3.52
N GLY A 276 8.92 -16.81 -3.77
CA GLY A 276 8.33 -17.81 -4.67
C GLY A 276 7.99 -17.28 -6.06
N ARG A 277 8.89 -16.47 -6.63
CA ARG A 277 8.98 -16.18 -8.06
C ARG A 277 10.02 -17.08 -8.70
N ALA A 278 9.63 -17.78 -9.76
CA ALA A 278 10.54 -18.67 -10.47
C ALA A 278 11.24 -17.99 -11.66
N ASN A 279 11.05 -16.69 -11.92
CA ASN A 279 11.45 -16.07 -13.20
C ASN A 279 12.95 -15.69 -13.23
N ALA A 280 13.44 -15.15 -14.35
CA ALA A 280 14.82 -14.64 -14.51
C ALA A 280 15.08 -13.37 -13.65
N GLU A 281 15.34 -13.55 -12.36
CA GLU A 281 15.31 -12.45 -11.39
C GLU A 281 16.53 -11.55 -11.41
N ARG A 282 17.74 -12.07 -11.69
CA ARG A 282 18.93 -11.23 -11.85
C ARG A 282 18.76 -10.18 -12.96
N TRP A 283 18.10 -10.56 -14.05
CA TRP A 283 17.81 -9.68 -15.18
C TRP A 283 16.75 -8.64 -14.80
N THR A 284 15.69 -9.08 -14.11
CA THR A 284 14.63 -8.20 -13.61
C THR A 284 15.18 -7.15 -12.66
N SER A 285 16.09 -7.56 -11.76
CA SER A 285 16.80 -6.67 -10.84
C SER A 285 17.61 -5.62 -11.61
N LEU A 286 18.45 -6.03 -12.57
CA LEU A 286 19.23 -5.10 -13.39
C LEU A 286 18.33 -4.15 -14.20
N TYR A 287 17.24 -4.65 -14.79
CA TYR A 287 16.26 -3.82 -15.50
C TYR A 287 15.69 -2.75 -14.58
N GLY A 288 15.21 -3.14 -13.41
CA GLY A 288 14.71 -2.23 -12.39
C GLY A 288 15.68 -1.11 -12.03
N LEU A 289 16.95 -1.46 -11.82
CA LEU A 289 18.02 -0.50 -11.54
C LEU A 289 18.20 0.49 -12.70
N VAL A 290 18.39 -0.03 -13.91
CA VAL A 290 18.65 0.79 -15.11
C VAL A 290 17.45 1.68 -15.44
N THR A 291 16.23 1.16 -15.41
CA THR A 291 14.99 1.91 -15.66
C THR A 291 14.82 3.05 -14.66
N SER A 292 15.04 2.78 -13.37
CA SER A 292 14.89 3.79 -12.33
C SER A 292 15.92 4.91 -12.46
N MET A 293 17.18 4.57 -12.75
CA MET A 293 18.22 5.58 -13.00
C MET A 293 17.98 6.37 -14.27
N TYR A 294 17.62 5.67 -15.36
CA TYR A 294 17.37 6.28 -16.65
C TYR A 294 16.32 7.39 -16.56
N GLY A 295 15.21 7.15 -15.86
CA GLY A 295 14.20 8.20 -15.71
C GLY A 295 14.64 9.33 -14.78
N SER A 296 15.34 9.05 -13.67
CA SER A 296 15.83 10.11 -12.78
C SER A 296 16.76 11.05 -13.53
N ILE A 297 17.75 10.49 -14.22
CA ILE A 297 18.69 11.23 -15.06
C ILE A 297 17.97 11.95 -16.19
N SER A 298 16.96 11.36 -16.83
CA SER A 298 16.18 12.02 -17.88
C SER A 298 15.42 13.25 -17.38
N VAL A 299 14.84 13.18 -16.17
CA VAL A 299 14.16 14.33 -15.56
C VAL A 299 15.14 15.41 -15.15
N LEU A 300 16.27 15.04 -14.55
CA LEU A 300 17.35 15.99 -14.21
C LEU A 300 17.90 16.68 -15.46
N THR A 301 18.18 15.92 -16.52
CA THR A 301 18.66 16.45 -17.81
C THR A 301 17.70 17.50 -18.34
N ARG A 302 16.39 17.20 -18.33
CA ARG A 302 15.35 18.12 -18.80
C ARG A 302 15.26 19.39 -17.96
N LEU A 303 15.28 19.28 -16.62
CA LEU A 303 15.21 20.44 -15.73
C LEU A 303 16.43 21.36 -15.90
N VAL A 304 17.63 20.77 -16.07
CA VAL A 304 18.86 21.53 -16.33
C VAL A 304 18.82 22.19 -17.72
N GLU A 305 18.30 21.49 -18.73
CA GLU A 305 18.12 22.03 -20.09
C GLU A 305 17.12 23.20 -20.12
N GLU A 306 15.96 23.05 -19.48
CA GLU A 306 14.95 24.12 -19.37
C GLU A 306 15.52 25.32 -18.61
N THR A 307 16.37 25.10 -17.61
CA THR A 307 17.10 26.17 -16.92
C THR A 307 18.03 26.92 -17.88
N ASP A 308 18.84 26.23 -18.71
CA ASP A 308 19.70 26.90 -19.71
C ASP A 308 18.89 27.68 -20.75
N LYS A 309 17.73 27.15 -21.18
CA LYS A 309 16.82 27.85 -22.12
C LYS A 309 16.27 29.15 -21.54
N VAL A 310 15.76 29.12 -20.31
CA VAL A 310 15.25 30.32 -19.61
C VAL A 310 16.35 31.38 -19.44
N LEU A 311 17.60 30.95 -19.25
CA LEU A 311 18.76 31.85 -19.18
C LEU A 311 19.18 32.38 -20.56
N GLY A 312 18.90 31.64 -21.63
CA GLY A 312 19.15 32.04 -23.02
C GLY A 312 18.14 33.05 -23.57
N ASP A 313 16.87 32.96 -23.18
CA ASP A 313 15.77 33.76 -23.73
C ASP A 313 15.69 35.22 -23.22
N GLN A 314 16.53 35.63 -22.26
CA GLN A 314 16.67 37.04 -21.85
C GLN A 314 17.35 37.95 -22.91
N THR A 315 17.39 37.56 -24.18
CA THR A 315 17.65 38.47 -25.30
C THR A 315 16.41 39.26 -25.76
N ALA A 316 15.25 39.07 -25.13
CA ALA A 316 14.12 40.00 -25.25
C ALA A 316 14.43 41.30 -24.49
N LYS A 317 14.87 42.32 -25.23
CA LYS A 317 15.16 43.69 -24.77
C LYS A 317 14.06 44.24 -23.84
N PRO A 318 14.40 44.64 -22.61
CA PRO A 318 13.72 45.75 -21.96
C PRO A 318 14.33 47.04 -22.51
N GLU A 319 13.57 47.79 -23.32
CA GLU A 319 13.81 49.23 -23.48
C GLU A 319 13.53 49.90 -22.13
N LEU A 320 14.55 50.45 -21.48
CA LEU A 320 14.43 51.52 -20.48
C LEU A 320 15.83 52.05 -20.18
N SER A 321 16.09 53.25 -20.69
CA SER A 321 17.34 54.01 -20.67
C SER A 321 17.91 54.37 -19.28
N ASP A 322 17.37 53.80 -18.21
CA ASP A 322 17.83 54.01 -16.83
C ASP A 322 18.64 52.81 -16.28
N LEU A 323 18.74 51.71 -17.04
CA LEU A 323 19.57 50.55 -16.68
C LEU A 323 21.03 50.71 -17.11
N ASP A 324 21.31 51.49 -18.16
CA ASP A 324 22.68 51.68 -18.66
C ASP A 324 23.58 52.45 -17.67
N ASN A 325 23.00 53.34 -16.87
CA ASN A 325 23.73 54.05 -15.80
C ASN A 325 23.96 53.17 -14.55
N LEU A 326 23.15 52.11 -14.35
CA LEU A 326 23.31 51.16 -13.24
C LEU A 326 24.25 50.00 -13.61
N LEU A 327 24.26 49.61 -14.88
CA LEU A 327 25.12 48.54 -15.42
C LEU A 327 26.58 48.98 -15.59
N ASP A 328 26.85 50.28 -15.72
CA ASP A 328 28.23 50.81 -15.68
C ASP A 328 28.83 50.83 -14.27
N GLN A 329 28.01 50.77 -13.20
CA GLN A 329 28.50 50.71 -11.81
C GLN A 329 28.57 49.30 -11.22
N ILE A 330 27.92 48.30 -11.83
CA ILE A 330 27.97 46.91 -11.39
C ILE A 330 28.60 46.07 -12.50
N GLY A 331 29.93 45.97 -12.47
CA GLY A 331 30.68 45.30 -13.52
C GLY A 331 30.26 43.85 -13.74
N GLN A 332 29.69 43.53 -14.91
CA GLN A 332 29.60 42.15 -15.41
C GLN A 332 29.71 42.03 -16.94
N PRO A 333 30.87 41.58 -17.42
CA PRO A 333 30.92 40.55 -18.47
C PRO A 333 31.51 39.21 -17.98
N ARG A 334 31.97 39.12 -16.72
CA ARG A 334 32.64 37.91 -16.19
C ARG A 334 31.68 36.80 -15.76
N HIS A 335 30.48 37.10 -15.28
CA HIS A 335 29.59 36.06 -14.72
C HIS A 335 28.88 35.20 -15.78
N LYS A 336 28.51 35.76 -16.94
CA LYS A 336 28.03 34.95 -18.09
C LYS A 336 29.08 33.97 -18.62
N ARG A 337 30.38 34.19 -18.35
CA ARG A 337 31.49 33.30 -18.76
C ARG A 337 31.78 32.14 -17.79
N GLN A 338 31.28 32.14 -16.55
CA GLN A 338 31.55 31.07 -15.56
C GLN A 338 30.33 30.15 -15.32
N VAL A 339 29.13 30.70 -15.26
CA VAL A 339 27.91 29.94 -14.92
C VAL A 339 27.47 29.02 -16.06
N ARG A 340 27.48 29.51 -17.30
CA ARG A 340 27.03 28.73 -18.46
C ARG A 340 27.91 27.51 -18.75
N PRO A 341 29.26 27.58 -18.63
CA PRO A 341 30.10 26.38 -18.73
C PRO A 341 29.85 25.33 -17.64
N GLU A 342 29.53 25.72 -16.40
CA GLU A 342 29.24 24.77 -15.30
C GLU A 342 27.87 24.10 -15.45
N LEU A 343 26.84 24.87 -15.82
CA LEU A 343 25.50 24.34 -16.13
C LEU A 343 25.54 23.46 -17.38
N LYS A 344 26.26 23.90 -18.43
CA LYS A 344 26.49 23.10 -19.64
C LYS A 344 27.29 21.84 -19.34
N GLY A 345 28.33 21.91 -18.50
CA GLY A 345 29.09 20.72 -18.09
C GLY A 345 28.24 19.71 -17.31
N SER A 346 27.29 20.19 -16.51
CA SER A 346 26.31 19.33 -15.83
C SER A 346 25.31 18.71 -16.82
N TYR A 347 24.81 19.49 -17.77
CA TYR A 347 23.93 19.00 -18.84
C TYR A 347 24.63 17.96 -19.74
N ASP A 348 25.82 18.27 -20.26
CA ASP A 348 26.58 17.40 -21.16
C ASP A 348 26.84 16.05 -20.47
N LEU A 349 27.24 16.06 -19.19
CA LEU A 349 27.46 14.83 -18.42
C LEU A 349 26.16 14.03 -18.21
N LEU A 350 25.07 14.70 -17.79
CA LEU A 350 23.78 14.04 -17.59
C LEU A 350 23.25 13.45 -18.90
N TRP A 351 23.44 14.14 -20.02
CA TRP A 351 23.07 13.67 -21.35
C TRP A 351 23.88 12.44 -21.76
N GLU A 352 25.21 12.45 -21.58
CA GLU A 352 26.05 11.28 -21.88
C GLU A 352 25.67 10.05 -21.03
N ILE A 353 25.37 10.25 -19.74
CA ILE A 353 24.91 9.16 -18.87
C ILE A 353 23.56 8.64 -19.35
N ARG A 354 22.65 9.54 -19.74
CA ARG A 354 21.31 9.18 -20.25
C ARG A 354 21.40 8.31 -21.50
N GLU A 355 22.24 8.66 -22.46
CA GLU A 355 22.41 7.91 -23.71
C GLU A 355 22.96 6.50 -23.44
N GLU A 356 23.98 6.37 -22.58
CA GLU A 356 24.51 5.05 -22.19
C GLU A 356 23.48 4.20 -21.44
N LEU A 357 22.70 4.81 -20.53
CA LEU A 357 21.62 4.13 -19.83
C LEU A 357 20.51 3.69 -20.80
N ALA A 358 20.19 4.49 -21.83
CA ALA A 358 19.18 4.13 -22.83
C ALA A 358 19.58 2.86 -23.59
N GLU A 359 20.84 2.75 -24.02
CA GLU A 359 21.34 1.56 -24.71
C GLU A 359 21.30 0.31 -23.82
N ILE A 360 21.73 0.44 -22.56
CA ILE A 360 21.68 -0.68 -21.59
C ILE A 360 20.22 -1.07 -21.32
N HIS A 361 19.34 -0.09 -21.14
CA HIS A 361 17.92 -0.31 -20.89
C HIS A 361 17.28 -1.16 -21.99
N VAL A 362 17.49 -0.76 -23.26
CA VAL A 362 16.97 -1.50 -24.42
C VAL A 362 17.57 -2.91 -24.51
N GLY A 363 18.87 -3.06 -24.24
CA GLY A 363 19.54 -4.37 -24.24
C GLY A 363 18.98 -5.33 -23.18
N VAL A 364 18.82 -4.84 -21.94
CA VAL A 364 18.28 -5.64 -20.82
C VAL A 364 16.80 -5.96 -21.04
N GLU A 365 15.99 -5.01 -21.53
CA GLU A 365 14.58 -5.23 -21.85
C GLU A 365 14.40 -6.31 -22.92
N ARG A 366 15.19 -6.22 -24.00
CA ARG A 366 15.15 -7.20 -25.09
C ARG A 366 15.47 -8.62 -24.58
N GLY A 367 16.58 -8.77 -23.84
CA GLY A 367 16.96 -10.07 -23.28
C GLY A 367 15.88 -10.66 -22.36
N LEU A 368 15.24 -9.81 -21.53
CA LEU A 368 14.12 -10.23 -20.69
C LEU A 368 12.89 -10.64 -21.49
N GLN A 369 12.51 -9.90 -22.53
CA GLN A 369 11.38 -10.23 -23.40
C GLN A 369 11.61 -11.57 -24.09
N GLU A 370 12.80 -11.81 -24.63
CA GLU A 370 13.16 -13.04 -25.31
C GLU A 370 13.10 -14.26 -24.36
N ILE A 371 13.67 -14.16 -23.15
CA ILE A 371 13.59 -15.21 -22.10
C ILE A 371 12.14 -15.41 -21.60
N SER A 372 11.36 -14.33 -21.54
CA SER A 372 10.00 -14.34 -21.02
C SER A 372 8.95 -14.69 -22.08
N THR A 373 9.35 -14.93 -23.33
CA THR A 373 8.46 -15.20 -24.46
C THR A 373 7.42 -16.26 -24.09
N THR A 374 6.15 -15.89 -24.23
CA THR A 374 5.01 -16.78 -23.98
C THR A 374 5.01 -17.94 -24.98
N GLY A 375 4.87 -19.16 -24.48
CA GLY A 375 4.81 -20.38 -25.31
C GLY A 375 6.10 -21.21 -25.36
N LEU A 376 7.21 -20.74 -24.80
CA LEU A 376 8.43 -21.55 -24.67
C LEU A 376 8.24 -22.66 -23.63
N GLU A 377 8.55 -23.90 -24.02
CA GLU A 377 8.70 -25.02 -23.10
C GLU A 377 9.88 -24.78 -22.13
N ALA A 378 9.87 -25.44 -20.97
CA ALA A 378 10.91 -25.28 -19.95
C ALA A 378 12.34 -25.46 -20.51
N LYS A 379 12.56 -26.46 -21.37
CA LYS A 379 13.86 -26.72 -21.98
C LYS A 379 14.31 -25.61 -22.92
N GLN A 380 13.41 -25.12 -23.78
CA GLN A 380 13.71 -24.02 -24.71
C GLN A 380 14.03 -22.74 -23.95
N ARG A 381 13.32 -22.49 -22.85
CA ARG A 381 13.55 -21.35 -21.97
C ARG A 381 14.92 -21.42 -21.30
N GLN A 382 15.32 -22.60 -20.84
CA GLN A 382 16.66 -22.84 -20.31
C GLN A 382 17.73 -22.56 -21.38
N GLU A 383 17.57 -23.12 -22.60
CA GLU A 383 18.52 -22.92 -23.70
C GLU A 383 18.66 -21.43 -24.08
N GLU A 384 17.53 -20.70 -24.15
CA GLU A 384 17.53 -19.25 -24.40
C GLU A 384 18.26 -18.51 -23.27
N PHE A 385 17.95 -18.82 -22.01
CA PHE A 385 18.59 -18.20 -20.86
C PHE A 385 20.10 -18.41 -20.86
N GLU A 386 20.56 -19.65 -21.05
CA GLU A 386 21.98 -20.00 -21.09
C GLU A 386 22.72 -19.28 -22.21
N SER A 387 22.10 -19.16 -23.40
CA SER A 387 22.69 -18.46 -24.54
C SER A 387 22.90 -16.95 -24.28
N ARG A 388 22.07 -16.35 -23.42
CA ARG A 388 22.06 -14.91 -23.09
C ARG A 388 22.92 -14.54 -21.90
N LEU A 389 23.39 -15.50 -21.11
CA LEU A 389 24.20 -15.23 -19.90
C LEU A 389 25.40 -14.32 -20.18
N LYS A 390 26.10 -14.53 -21.29
CA LYS A 390 27.24 -13.68 -21.66
C LYS A 390 26.83 -12.26 -22.04
N GLU A 391 25.67 -12.10 -22.68
CA GLU A 391 25.11 -10.77 -22.99
C GLU A 391 24.75 -10.03 -21.70
N PHE A 392 24.17 -10.74 -20.72
CA PHE A 392 23.89 -10.20 -19.39
C PHE A 392 25.13 -9.62 -18.74
N ASP A 393 26.20 -10.41 -18.65
CA ASP A 393 27.41 -10.05 -17.94
C ASP A 393 28.05 -8.80 -18.56
N VAL A 394 28.06 -8.70 -19.89
CA VAL A 394 28.54 -7.50 -20.61
C VAL A 394 27.70 -6.27 -20.27
N LEU A 395 26.37 -6.38 -20.26
CA LEU A 395 25.48 -5.27 -19.92
C LEU A 395 25.65 -4.83 -18.46
N ARG A 396 25.78 -5.80 -17.54
CA ARG A 396 26.03 -5.57 -16.12
C ARG A 396 27.37 -4.86 -15.87
N GLU A 397 28.44 -5.33 -16.51
CA GLU A 397 29.77 -4.70 -16.43
C GLU A 397 29.74 -3.28 -17.01
N ARG A 398 29.07 -3.09 -18.15
CA ARG A 398 28.89 -1.78 -18.78
C ARG A 398 28.16 -0.82 -17.84
N PHE A 399 27.07 -1.25 -17.21
CA PHE A 399 26.34 -0.45 -16.22
C PHE A 399 27.23 -0.04 -15.05
N GLY A 400 28.02 -0.97 -14.51
CA GLY A 400 28.99 -0.67 -13.45
C GLY A 400 30.07 0.33 -13.88
N SER A 401 30.46 0.34 -15.15
CA SER A 401 31.49 1.24 -15.68
C SER A 401 31.06 2.71 -15.78
N ILE A 402 29.74 2.99 -15.86
CA ILE A 402 29.19 4.36 -15.99
C ILE A 402 29.72 5.28 -14.90
N PHE A 403 29.83 4.79 -13.67
CA PHE A 403 30.20 5.59 -12.50
C PHE A 403 31.68 5.47 -12.12
N ASN A 404 32.35 4.39 -12.51
CA ASN A 404 33.69 4.06 -12.02
C ASN A 404 34.85 4.81 -12.73
N ASN A 405 34.59 5.45 -13.88
CA ASN A 405 35.66 6.02 -14.72
C ASN A 405 35.44 7.50 -15.15
N ARG A 406 34.34 8.13 -14.76
CA ARG A 406 34.01 9.49 -15.25
C ARG A 406 34.70 10.58 -14.44
N ARG A 407 34.99 11.69 -15.11
CA ARG A 407 35.49 12.93 -14.49
C ARG A 407 34.40 13.99 -14.54
N PHE A 408 34.13 14.63 -13.41
CA PHE A 408 33.28 15.82 -13.34
C PHE A 408 34.14 17.03 -12.99
N ASN A 409 34.08 18.10 -13.79
CA ASN A 409 34.90 19.31 -13.60
C ASN A 409 36.41 19.03 -13.38
N ASN A 410 37.00 18.14 -14.18
CA ASN A 410 38.40 17.68 -14.10
C ASN A 410 38.78 16.92 -12.81
N ARG A 411 37.84 16.64 -11.91
CA ARG A 411 38.04 15.77 -10.75
C ARG A 411 37.66 14.35 -11.13
N LYS A 412 38.48 13.37 -10.74
CA LYS A 412 38.04 11.97 -10.76
C LYS A 412 36.97 11.83 -9.68
N LEU A 413 35.80 11.36 -10.07
CA LEU A 413 34.81 10.89 -9.10
C LEU A 413 35.50 9.82 -8.25
N LYS A 414 35.50 9.97 -6.92
CA LYS A 414 36.14 8.99 -6.04
C LYS A 414 35.47 7.62 -6.24
N GLN A 415 36.27 6.55 -6.27
CA GLN A 415 35.76 5.18 -6.31
C GLN A 415 35.08 4.87 -4.97
N ASN A 416 33.76 5.09 -4.86
CA ASN A 416 32.87 4.51 -3.85
C ASN A 416 31.39 4.71 -4.27
N GLY A 417 30.98 4.15 -5.41
CA GLY A 417 29.58 4.10 -5.84
C GLY A 417 28.94 5.45 -6.22
N GLY A 418 27.68 5.42 -6.67
CA GLY A 418 26.94 6.60 -7.16
C GLY A 418 26.76 7.75 -6.16
N TYR A 419 27.01 7.53 -4.87
CA TYR A 419 26.86 8.54 -3.81
C TYR A 419 27.79 9.74 -3.97
N SER A 420 29.08 9.53 -4.27
CA SER A 420 30.01 10.67 -4.45
C SER A 420 29.66 11.51 -5.67
N PHE A 421 29.05 10.90 -6.69
CA PHE A 421 28.55 11.63 -7.85
C PHE A 421 27.29 12.44 -7.53
N GLN A 422 26.35 11.87 -6.78
CA GLN A 422 25.14 12.58 -6.32
C GLN A 422 25.51 13.80 -5.46
N GLU A 423 26.40 13.64 -4.48
CA GLU A 423 26.86 14.74 -3.61
C GLU A 423 27.54 15.86 -4.42
N GLU A 424 28.46 15.52 -5.33
CA GLU A 424 29.12 16.51 -6.19
C GLU A 424 28.13 17.26 -7.10
N LEU A 425 27.10 16.57 -7.61
CA LEU A 425 26.04 17.19 -8.41
C LEU A 425 25.15 18.10 -7.56
N ILE A 426 24.76 17.67 -6.36
CA ILE A 426 24.01 18.49 -5.39
C ILE A 426 24.80 19.75 -5.05
N ASP A 427 26.07 19.63 -4.70
CA ASP A 427 26.93 20.77 -4.35
C ASP A 427 27.02 21.77 -5.50
N ASN A 428 27.19 21.28 -6.74
CA ASN A 428 27.23 22.14 -7.92
C ASN A 428 25.89 22.85 -8.17
N LEU A 429 24.78 22.11 -8.17
CA LEU A 429 23.45 22.71 -8.39
C LEU A 429 23.06 23.68 -7.26
N ASN A 430 23.45 23.41 -6.02
CA ASN A 430 23.26 24.33 -4.89
C ASN A 430 24.10 25.58 -5.04
N TYR A 431 25.38 25.44 -5.45
CA TYR A 431 26.24 26.58 -5.75
C TYR A 431 25.63 27.47 -6.84
N LEU A 432 25.10 26.87 -7.91
CA LEU A 432 24.43 27.58 -8.99
C LEU A 432 23.17 28.30 -8.48
N ARG A 433 22.28 27.60 -7.76
CA ARG A 433 21.03 28.17 -7.22
C ARG A 433 21.28 29.38 -6.31
N ASN A 434 22.25 29.28 -5.40
CA ASN A 434 22.44 30.26 -4.32
C ASN A 434 23.27 31.50 -4.72
N ASN A 435 24.18 31.38 -5.69
CA ASN A 435 25.13 32.46 -5.99
C ASN A 435 24.85 33.22 -7.30
N ASN A 436 23.99 32.70 -8.19
CA ASN A 436 23.97 33.16 -9.59
C ASN A 436 22.61 33.60 -10.16
N PHE A 437 21.50 33.54 -9.42
CA PHE A 437 20.14 33.81 -9.94
C PHE A 437 19.34 34.90 -9.21
N HIS A 438 20.02 35.93 -8.66
CA HIS A 438 19.31 37.09 -8.12
C HIS A 438 18.45 37.76 -9.22
N GLY A 439 17.12 37.62 -9.14
CA GLY A 439 16.15 38.22 -10.07
C GLY A 439 15.56 37.29 -11.15
N ASN A 440 15.81 35.97 -11.14
CA ASN A 440 15.14 35.02 -12.04
C ASN A 440 14.49 33.86 -11.26
N ASP A 441 13.27 34.09 -10.78
CA ASP A 441 12.53 33.15 -9.93
C ASP A 441 12.23 31.82 -10.65
N THR A 442 11.98 31.85 -11.97
CA THR A 442 11.73 30.65 -12.78
C THR A 442 12.95 29.73 -12.84
N ALA A 443 14.14 30.27 -13.09
CA ALA A 443 15.38 29.48 -13.09
C ALA A 443 15.70 28.92 -11.69
N ARG A 444 15.43 29.71 -10.64
CA ARG A 444 15.60 29.29 -9.24
C ARG A 444 14.65 28.15 -8.87
N ASP A 445 13.40 28.19 -9.35
CA ASP A 445 12.40 27.14 -9.14
C ASP A 445 12.78 25.84 -9.88
N LEU A 446 13.18 25.91 -11.15
CA LEU A 446 13.59 24.74 -11.93
C LEU A 446 14.80 24.01 -11.31
N LEU A 447 15.81 24.76 -10.87
CA LEU A 447 16.96 24.20 -10.13
C LEU A 447 16.56 23.71 -8.74
N GLY A 448 15.62 24.39 -8.08
CA GLY A 448 15.01 23.92 -6.83
C GLY A 448 14.39 22.53 -6.99
N ARG A 449 13.62 22.31 -8.06
CA ARG A 449 13.04 20.98 -8.39
C ARG A 449 14.10 19.94 -8.70
N ALA A 450 15.18 20.30 -9.39
CA ALA A 450 16.28 19.38 -9.68
C ALA A 450 17.00 18.93 -8.40
N LEU A 451 17.31 19.88 -7.51
CA LEU A 451 17.89 19.61 -6.19
C LEU A 451 16.94 18.79 -5.32
N LEU A 452 15.66 19.09 -5.37
CA LEU A 452 14.62 18.35 -4.66
C LEU A 452 14.59 16.87 -5.07
N ASN A 453 14.65 16.59 -6.37
CA ASN A 453 14.75 15.21 -6.86
C ASN A 453 16.02 14.53 -6.34
N LEU A 454 17.17 15.21 -6.37
CA LEU A 454 18.42 14.63 -5.87
C LEU A 454 18.42 14.40 -4.36
N HIS A 455 17.81 15.29 -3.57
CA HIS A 455 17.73 15.13 -2.12
C HIS A 455 16.73 14.05 -1.69
N HIS A 456 15.56 13.97 -2.34
CA HIS A 456 14.51 13.01 -1.95
C HIS A 456 14.61 11.66 -2.65
N ASP A 457 14.96 11.64 -3.92
CA ASP A 457 14.94 10.44 -4.77
C ASP A 457 16.36 9.96 -5.11
N GLY A 458 17.34 10.87 -5.08
CA GLY A 458 18.70 10.59 -5.50
C GLY A 458 18.79 10.32 -7.00
N LEU A 459 19.71 9.45 -7.39
CA LEU A 459 19.88 9.07 -8.80
C LEU A 459 18.84 8.05 -9.29
N SER A 460 17.77 7.81 -8.53
CA SER A 460 16.80 6.74 -8.77
C SER A 460 15.38 7.24 -8.56
N ILE A 461 14.45 7.02 -9.50
CA ILE A 461 13.03 7.38 -9.28
C ILE A 461 12.38 6.53 -8.18
N PHE A 462 12.83 5.29 -8.00
CA PHE A 462 12.40 4.39 -6.93
C PHE A 462 13.57 3.56 -6.38
N LYS A 463 13.56 3.22 -5.09
CA LYS A 463 14.53 2.29 -4.49
C LYS A 463 13.98 0.86 -4.53
N SER A 464 14.81 -0.10 -4.89
CA SER A 464 14.39 -1.50 -4.88
C SER A 464 14.39 -2.06 -3.46
N GLN A 465 13.28 -2.60 -2.96
CA GLN A 465 13.23 -3.26 -1.66
C GLN A 465 13.26 -4.78 -1.83
N MET A 466 14.25 -5.41 -1.22
CA MET A 466 14.49 -6.83 -1.33
C MET A 466 13.55 -7.62 -0.40
N ARG A 467 12.98 -8.71 -0.90
CA ARG A 467 12.24 -9.69 -0.09
C ARG A 467 12.58 -11.11 -0.56
N THR A 468 12.98 -11.96 0.37
CA THR A 468 13.32 -13.37 0.12
C THR A 468 12.60 -14.28 1.10
N ASN A 469 12.31 -15.50 0.68
CA ASN A 469 11.73 -16.53 1.53
C ASN A 469 12.80 -17.16 2.45
N TYR A 470 12.50 -17.34 3.73
CA TYR A 470 13.42 -17.94 4.69
C TYR A 470 13.89 -19.34 4.26
N GLU A 471 13.04 -20.15 3.61
CA GLU A 471 13.42 -21.49 3.16
C GLU A 471 14.58 -21.47 2.13
N VAL A 472 14.69 -20.40 1.33
CA VAL A 472 15.80 -20.20 0.38
C VAL A 472 17.10 -19.88 1.14
N ASP A 473 17.05 -18.93 2.07
CA ASP A 473 18.22 -18.59 2.90
C ASP A 473 18.65 -19.80 3.76
N LYS A 474 17.69 -20.61 4.23
CA LYS A 474 17.94 -21.87 4.95
C LYS A 474 18.66 -22.91 4.07
N ALA A 475 18.16 -23.14 2.85
CA ALA A 475 18.77 -24.07 1.91
C ALA A 475 20.20 -23.66 1.54
N ILE A 476 20.45 -22.37 1.30
CA ILE A 476 21.79 -21.84 1.01
C ILE A 476 22.77 -22.17 2.14
N VAL A 477 22.36 -21.94 3.40
CA VAL A 477 23.20 -22.19 4.57
C VAL A 477 23.40 -23.70 4.80
N ASP A 478 22.36 -24.52 4.65
CA ASP A 478 22.51 -25.98 4.76
C ASP A 478 23.46 -26.52 3.67
N ASN A 479 23.31 -26.08 2.41
CA ASN A 479 24.21 -26.45 1.32
C ASN A 479 25.67 -26.11 1.62
N LEU A 480 25.93 -24.94 2.23
CA LEU A 480 27.26 -24.58 2.72
C LEU A 480 27.76 -25.57 3.79
N MET A 481 26.90 -25.95 4.76
CA MET A 481 27.26 -26.92 5.79
C MET A 481 27.55 -28.32 5.25
N TRP A 482 26.96 -28.70 4.10
CA TRP A 482 27.22 -29.96 3.42
C TRP A 482 28.41 -29.92 2.45
N HIS A 483 28.91 -28.73 2.13
CA HIS A 483 29.98 -28.55 1.16
C HIS A 483 31.34 -28.99 1.75
N GLU A 484 31.83 -30.16 1.33
CA GLU A 484 33.06 -30.76 1.85
C GLU A 484 34.30 -29.83 1.79
N PRO A 485 34.54 -29.06 0.71
CA PRO A 485 35.63 -28.08 0.67
C PRO A 485 35.52 -27.00 1.75
N PHE A 486 34.30 -26.53 2.04
CA PHE A 486 34.06 -25.57 3.11
C PHE A 486 34.31 -26.20 4.48
N ARG A 487 33.74 -27.39 4.75
CA ARG A 487 33.92 -28.11 6.02
C ARG A 487 35.39 -28.27 6.36
N LYS A 488 36.17 -28.79 5.41
CA LYS A 488 37.61 -29.00 5.56
C LYS A 488 38.33 -27.69 5.85
N PHE A 489 38.06 -26.65 5.06
CA PHE A 489 38.67 -25.34 5.24
C PHE A 489 38.34 -24.72 6.60
N ALA A 490 37.08 -24.80 7.03
CA ALA A 490 36.60 -24.23 8.28
C ALA A 490 37.26 -24.89 9.51
N VAL A 491 37.46 -26.21 9.48
CA VAL A 491 38.16 -26.93 10.56
C VAL A 491 39.66 -26.62 10.55
N GLU A 492 40.29 -26.63 9.37
CA GLU A 492 41.74 -26.33 9.22
C GLU A 492 42.09 -24.93 9.73
N HIS A 493 41.22 -23.95 9.50
CA HIS A 493 41.42 -22.56 9.93
C HIS A 493 40.73 -22.23 11.26
N LYS A 494 40.21 -23.24 11.98
CA LYS A 494 39.55 -23.09 13.30
C LYS A 494 38.39 -22.09 13.30
N ILE A 495 37.67 -22.01 12.19
CA ILE A 495 36.45 -21.21 12.04
C ILE A 495 35.28 -21.91 12.74
N VAL A 496 35.16 -23.23 12.54
CA VAL A 496 34.12 -24.08 13.13
C VAL A 496 34.79 -25.31 13.72
N ALA A 497 34.37 -25.74 14.91
CA ALA A 497 34.91 -26.93 15.55
C ALA A 497 34.38 -28.20 14.86
N GLN A 498 35.18 -29.28 14.83
CA GLN A 498 34.75 -30.56 14.24
C GLN A 498 33.49 -31.12 14.93
N GLU A 499 33.36 -30.92 16.24
CA GLU A 499 32.19 -31.30 17.03
C GLU A 499 30.90 -30.58 16.61
N ASP A 500 31.01 -29.34 16.10
CA ASP A 500 29.86 -28.58 15.63
C ASP A 500 29.25 -29.18 14.36
N PHE A 501 30.10 -29.65 13.43
CA PHE A 501 29.63 -30.44 12.30
C PHE A 501 29.01 -31.77 12.74
N GLY A 502 29.53 -32.38 13.81
CA GLY A 502 28.93 -33.57 14.42
C GLY A 502 27.52 -33.32 14.96
N PHE A 503 27.27 -32.16 15.58
CA PHE A 503 25.92 -31.77 16.00
C PHE A 503 24.97 -31.56 14.82
N ILE A 504 25.47 -30.96 13.73
CA ILE A 504 24.69 -30.78 12.49
C ILE A 504 24.35 -32.14 11.89
N ASP A 505 25.33 -33.03 11.73
CA ASP A 505 25.11 -34.37 11.15
C ASP A 505 24.13 -35.23 11.97
N ALA A 506 24.08 -35.01 13.29
CA ALA A 506 23.16 -35.70 14.19
C ALA A 506 21.75 -35.09 14.26
N SER A 507 21.52 -33.91 13.68
CA SER A 507 20.20 -33.29 13.65
C SER A 507 19.29 -33.97 12.62
N GLU A 508 17.98 -33.79 12.75
CA GLU A 508 17.03 -34.34 11.77
C GLU A 508 17.34 -33.78 10.37
N GLY A 509 17.49 -34.67 9.38
CA GLY A 509 17.87 -34.28 8.01
C GLY A 509 19.27 -33.64 7.89
N GLY A 510 20.08 -33.63 8.95
CA GLY A 510 21.39 -33.00 9.02
C GLY A 510 21.38 -31.50 8.73
N SER A 511 20.33 -30.81 9.16
CA SER A 511 20.14 -29.36 8.96
C SER A 511 20.59 -28.57 10.21
N ILE A 512 21.32 -27.47 10.02
CA ILE A 512 21.73 -26.61 11.14
C ILE A 512 20.53 -25.94 11.81
N HIS A 513 19.42 -25.80 11.08
CA HIS A 513 18.19 -25.14 11.54
C HIS A 513 17.38 -25.99 12.52
N ASN A 514 17.66 -27.29 12.60
CA ASN A 514 17.06 -28.19 13.58
C ASN A 514 17.80 -28.19 14.92
N LEU A 515 18.86 -27.38 15.05
CA LEU A 515 19.53 -27.12 16.32
C LEU A 515 18.80 -26.00 17.09
N GLY A 516 18.88 -26.07 18.42
CA GLY A 516 18.41 -24.99 19.29
C GLY A 516 19.12 -23.66 18.98
N TYR A 517 18.40 -22.55 19.20
CA TYR A 517 18.83 -21.21 18.80
C TYR A 517 20.26 -20.84 19.22
N GLU A 518 20.61 -21.07 20.49
CA GLU A 518 21.94 -20.75 21.04
C GLU A 518 23.08 -21.47 20.30
N THR A 519 22.90 -22.77 20.01
CA THR A 519 23.89 -23.57 19.28
C THR A 519 24.02 -23.07 17.85
N ARG A 520 22.89 -22.80 17.18
CA ARG A 520 22.85 -22.25 15.82
C ARG A 520 23.54 -20.88 15.75
N PHE A 521 23.21 -19.99 16.69
CA PHE A 521 23.82 -18.67 16.82
C PHE A 521 25.33 -18.75 16.99
N ARG A 522 25.82 -19.60 17.90
CA ARG A 522 27.26 -19.80 18.12
C ARG A 522 27.98 -20.26 16.85
N ILE A 523 27.45 -21.25 16.15
CA ILE A 523 28.08 -21.80 14.93
C ILE A 523 28.10 -20.74 13.82
N LEU A 524 26.95 -20.14 13.49
CA LEU A 524 26.86 -19.14 12.42
C LEU A 524 27.70 -17.88 12.71
N SER A 525 27.72 -17.42 13.97
CA SER A 525 28.56 -16.29 14.39
C SER A 525 30.05 -16.61 14.31
N SER A 526 30.46 -17.85 14.62
CA SER A 526 31.86 -18.29 14.50
C SER A 526 32.32 -18.30 13.06
N ILE A 527 31.44 -18.70 12.12
CA ILE A 527 31.71 -18.60 10.68
C ILE A 527 31.96 -17.15 10.28
N LYS A 528 31.02 -16.26 10.59
CA LYS A 528 31.12 -14.83 10.28
C LYS A 528 32.42 -14.22 10.81
N GLN A 529 32.70 -14.41 12.10
CA GLN A 529 33.90 -13.86 12.76
C GLN A 529 35.19 -14.48 12.21
N GLY A 530 35.20 -15.78 11.95
CA GLY A 530 36.36 -16.48 11.40
C GLY A 530 36.74 -15.95 10.02
N PHE A 531 35.77 -15.74 9.13
CA PHE A 531 36.05 -15.16 7.81
C PHE A 531 36.47 -13.70 7.89
N ALA A 532 35.84 -12.87 8.73
CA ALA A 532 36.27 -11.48 8.95
C ALA A 532 37.75 -11.40 9.39
N ASN A 533 38.20 -12.31 10.25
CA ASN A 533 39.60 -12.39 10.69
C ASN A 533 40.55 -12.86 9.58
N LEU A 534 40.09 -13.71 8.67
CA LEU A 534 40.88 -14.23 7.55
C LEU A 534 40.95 -13.27 6.36
N GLU A 535 40.03 -12.32 6.23
CA GLU A 535 40.11 -11.28 5.19
C GLU A 535 41.40 -10.46 5.33
N HIS A 536 41.79 -10.13 6.57
CA HIS A 536 43.06 -9.47 6.88
C HIS A 536 44.30 -10.33 6.55
N GLN A 537 44.12 -11.63 6.31
CA GLN A 537 45.17 -12.59 5.98
C GLN A 537 45.19 -12.95 4.48
N GLY A 538 44.45 -12.22 3.64
CA GLY A 538 44.45 -12.40 2.19
C GLY A 538 43.36 -13.33 1.63
N TYR A 539 42.46 -13.84 2.48
CA TYR A 539 41.33 -14.71 2.07
C TYR A 539 40.05 -13.91 1.74
N LYS A 540 40.21 -12.72 1.17
CA LYS A 540 39.09 -11.85 0.81
C LYS A 540 38.13 -12.59 -0.13
N ASN A 541 36.82 -12.42 0.08
CA ASN A 541 35.75 -13.08 -0.70
C ASN A 541 35.70 -14.61 -0.61
N ARG A 542 36.44 -15.26 0.30
CA ARG A 542 36.44 -16.74 0.35
C ARG A 542 35.09 -17.32 0.77
N LEU A 543 34.39 -16.68 1.71
CA LEU A 543 33.03 -17.08 2.09
C LEU A 543 32.05 -16.95 0.91
N HIS A 544 32.16 -15.85 0.14
CA HIS A 544 31.38 -15.64 -1.09
C HIS A 544 31.58 -16.80 -2.08
N ASN A 545 32.82 -17.18 -2.35
CA ASN A 545 33.12 -18.28 -3.26
C ASN A 545 32.54 -19.61 -2.76
N PHE A 546 32.65 -19.92 -1.47
CA PHE A 546 32.04 -21.14 -0.92
C PHE A 546 30.51 -21.15 -1.03
N LEU A 547 29.85 -20.01 -0.81
CA LEU A 547 28.40 -19.91 -1.01
C LEU A 547 28.01 -20.18 -2.46
N LEU A 548 28.75 -19.64 -3.44
CA LEU A 548 28.50 -19.90 -4.87
C LEU A 548 28.85 -21.35 -5.27
N GLU A 549 29.96 -21.89 -4.79
CA GLU A 549 30.40 -23.28 -5.05
C GLU A 549 29.41 -24.30 -4.49
N SER A 550 28.82 -24.02 -3.32
CA SER A 550 27.79 -24.87 -2.69
C SER A 550 26.39 -24.69 -3.28
N ASN A 551 26.14 -23.60 -4.01
CA ASN A 551 24.86 -23.29 -4.66
C ASN A 551 25.07 -22.99 -6.16
N PRO A 552 25.51 -23.98 -6.96
CA PRO A 552 25.80 -23.79 -8.37
C PRO A 552 24.52 -23.47 -9.16
N LEU A 553 24.69 -22.88 -10.35
CA LEU A 553 23.57 -22.65 -11.28
C LEU A 553 22.92 -23.99 -11.66
N GLY A 554 21.70 -24.20 -11.20
CA GLY A 554 20.81 -25.28 -11.62
C GLY A 554 19.50 -24.69 -12.17
N PHE A 555 18.68 -25.52 -12.83
CA PHE A 555 17.40 -25.10 -13.40
C PHE A 555 16.24 -25.92 -12.84
N ASN A 556 15.09 -25.26 -12.67
CA ASN A 556 13.84 -25.92 -12.29
C ASN A 556 13.26 -26.69 -13.50
N ASN A 557 13.22 -28.02 -13.38
CA ASN A 557 12.76 -28.93 -14.44
C ASN A 557 11.34 -28.64 -14.97
N GLY A 558 10.47 -28.01 -14.17
CA GLY A 558 9.10 -27.70 -14.57
C GLY A 558 8.94 -26.33 -15.24
N LEU A 559 9.88 -25.41 -15.05
CA LEU A 559 9.72 -24.00 -15.44
C LEU A 559 10.83 -23.47 -16.36
N GLY A 560 12.00 -24.13 -16.40
CA GLY A 560 13.11 -23.73 -17.28
C GLY A 560 13.88 -22.51 -16.81
N TYR A 561 13.74 -22.14 -15.54
CA TYR A 561 14.42 -21.01 -14.94
C TYR A 561 15.44 -21.45 -13.89
N PRO A 562 16.44 -20.61 -13.56
CA PRO A 562 17.42 -20.90 -12.52
C PRO A 562 16.80 -21.20 -11.14
N ASP A 563 17.50 -22.01 -10.34
CA ASP A 563 17.19 -22.24 -8.93
C ASP A 563 17.27 -20.92 -8.13
N GLN A 564 16.28 -20.71 -7.26
CA GLN A 564 16.21 -19.53 -6.39
C GLN A 564 17.42 -19.38 -5.48
N ASN A 565 18.06 -20.47 -5.04
CA ASN A 565 19.25 -20.43 -4.19
C ASN A 565 20.40 -19.69 -4.89
N HIS A 566 20.62 -19.99 -6.18
CA HIS A 566 21.65 -19.34 -6.97
C HIS A 566 21.28 -17.89 -7.30
N GLU A 567 20.05 -17.65 -7.76
CA GLU A 567 19.58 -16.29 -8.09
C GLU A 567 19.60 -15.36 -6.87
N ARG A 568 19.33 -15.89 -5.68
CA ARG A 568 19.44 -15.17 -4.41
C ARG A 568 20.85 -14.62 -4.17
N LEU A 569 21.89 -15.45 -4.39
CA LEU A 569 23.29 -15.03 -4.26
C LEU A 569 23.70 -14.01 -5.34
N GLN A 570 23.23 -14.20 -6.58
CA GLN A 570 23.44 -13.23 -7.67
C GLN A 570 22.78 -11.88 -7.36
N HIS A 571 21.60 -11.90 -6.73
CA HIS A 571 20.92 -10.69 -6.26
C HIS A 571 21.73 -9.96 -5.19
N CYS A 572 22.26 -10.70 -4.20
CA CYS A 572 23.16 -10.12 -3.20
C CYS A 572 24.40 -9.49 -3.86
N GLU A 573 24.98 -10.15 -4.87
CA GLU A 573 26.10 -9.59 -5.62
C GLU A 573 25.72 -8.24 -6.26
N HIS A 574 24.58 -8.14 -6.94
CA HIS A 574 24.11 -6.86 -7.50
C HIS A 574 23.86 -5.79 -6.43
N MET A 575 23.27 -6.17 -5.30
CA MET A 575 23.03 -5.25 -4.18
C MET A 575 24.33 -4.71 -3.60
N SER A 576 25.34 -5.57 -3.48
CA SER A 576 26.68 -5.18 -3.00
C SER A 576 27.38 -4.19 -3.94
N MET A 577 27.12 -4.29 -5.24
CA MET A 577 27.67 -3.39 -6.26
C MET A 577 26.94 -2.03 -6.31
N TYR A 578 25.63 -2.02 -6.06
CA TYR A 578 24.78 -0.82 -6.21
C TYR A 578 23.94 -0.49 -4.97
N PRO A 579 24.51 -0.41 -3.76
CA PRO A 579 23.73 -0.32 -2.52
C PRO A 579 22.80 0.90 -2.46
N PHE A 580 23.16 2.01 -3.13
CA PHE A 580 22.35 3.24 -3.18
C PHE A 580 21.00 3.12 -3.90
N MET A 581 20.88 2.10 -4.75
CA MET A 581 19.65 1.83 -5.50
C MET A 581 18.67 0.95 -4.74
N TYR A 582 19.09 0.42 -3.59
CA TYR A 582 18.30 -0.49 -2.77
C TYR A 582 17.85 0.18 -1.47
N ASP A 583 16.65 -0.17 -1.03
CA ASP A 583 16.25 0.04 0.34
C ASP A 583 17.12 -0.85 1.23
N GLN A 584 17.77 -0.25 2.23
CA GLN A 584 18.71 -0.93 3.11
C GLN A 584 18.02 -1.90 4.10
N ARG A 585 16.71 -2.16 3.94
CA ARG A 585 15.95 -3.11 4.74
C ARG A 585 15.58 -4.32 3.88
N ALA A 586 16.07 -5.48 4.28
CA ALA A 586 15.84 -6.74 3.60
C ALA A 586 14.73 -7.53 4.32
N ILE A 587 13.65 -7.82 3.60
CA ILE A 587 12.51 -8.55 4.16
C ILE A 587 12.77 -10.05 4.10
N ILE A 588 12.45 -10.75 5.18
CA ILE A 588 12.51 -12.21 5.27
C ILE A 588 11.09 -12.75 5.39
N ALA A 589 10.52 -13.21 4.27
CA ALA A 589 9.21 -13.86 4.20
C ALA A 589 9.26 -15.26 4.83
N ASP A 590 8.10 -15.77 5.28
CA ASP A 590 8.02 -17.03 6.04
C ASP A 590 9.01 -17.08 7.22
N ALA A 591 9.23 -15.95 7.91
CA ALA A 591 10.04 -15.92 9.14
C ALA A 591 9.26 -16.57 10.29
N ASN A 592 8.97 -17.85 10.18
CA ASN A 592 8.02 -18.58 11.02
C ASN A 592 8.69 -19.31 12.20
N ASP A 593 10.02 -19.23 12.33
CA ASP A 593 10.81 -19.86 13.39
C ASP A 593 10.45 -19.34 14.79
N VAL A 594 9.69 -20.10 15.58
CA VAL A 594 9.20 -19.67 16.90
C VAL A 594 10.31 -19.64 17.95
N ASP A 595 11.41 -20.36 17.73
CA ASP A 595 12.50 -20.54 18.68
C ASP A 595 13.62 -19.51 18.42
N GLY A 596 13.30 -18.23 18.61
CA GLY A 596 14.24 -17.11 18.46
C GLY A 596 14.22 -16.48 17.07
N ASP A 597 15.33 -15.86 16.67
CA ASP A 597 15.45 -15.12 15.41
C ASP A 597 16.42 -15.81 14.41
N GLY A 598 16.22 -17.11 14.20
CA GLY A 598 16.96 -17.91 13.22
C GLY A 598 16.96 -17.32 11.80
N PRO A 599 15.84 -16.77 11.29
CA PRO A 599 15.79 -16.14 9.97
C PRO A 599 16.81 -15.03 9.77
N SER A 600 16.92 -14.08 10.71
CA SER A 600 17.88 -12.99 10.59
C SER A 600 19.33 -13.48 10.70
N LEU A 601 19.62 -14.54 11.47
CA LEU A 601 20.97 -15.10 11.57
C LEU A 601 21.48 -15.67 10.23
N CYS A 602 20.60 -16.34 9.49
CA CYS A 602 20.96 -16.93 8.20
C CYS A 602 21.22 -15.83 7.18
N GLN A 603 20.36 -14.81 7.15
CA GLN A 603 20.55 -13.67 6.27
C GLN A 603 21.79 -12.84 6.64
N ASP A 604 22.12 -12.69 7.93
CA ASP A 604 23.35 -12.00 8.36
C ASP A 604 24.61 -12.74 7.92
N LEU A 605 24.63 -14.08 8.00
CA LEU A 605 25.74 -14.88 7.46
C LEU A 605 25.88 -14.67 5.95
N ILE A 606 24.79 -14.78 5.19
CA ILE A 606 24.80 -14.58 3.74
C ILE A 606 25.31 -13.17 3.41
N PHE A 607 24.78 -12.13 4.05
CA PHE A 607 25.16 -10.73 3.79
C PHE A 607 26.61 -10.43 4.19
N SER A 608 27.16 -11.11 5.19
CA SER A 608 28.57 -10.96 5.56
C SER A 608 29.55 -11.41 4.47
N ALA A 609 29.10 -12.24 3.51
CA ALA A 609 29.90 -12.65 2.38
C ALA A 609 30.02 -11.56 1.28
N PHE A 610 29.18 -10.52 1.32
CA PHE A 610 29.08 -9.51 0.28
C PHE A 610 29.46 -8.12 0.82
N PRO A 611 30.33 -7.37 0.11
CA PRO A 611 30.69 -6.01 0.51
C PRO A 611 29.47 -5.11 0.68
N HIS A 612 29.52 -4.16 1.62
CA HIS A 612 28.46 -3.18 1.89
C HIS A 612 27.10 -3.74 2.36
N MET A 613 26.87 -5.06 2.30
CA MET A 613 25.60 -5.67 2.71
C MET A 613 25.47 -5.89 4.22
N GLU A 614 26.59 -5.90 4.97
CA GLU A 614 26.56 -6.06 6.43
C GLU A 614 25.74 -4.96 7.13
N GLY A 615 25.58 -3.78 6.50
CA GLY A 615 24.79 -2.67 7.02
C GLY A 615 23.27 -2.79 6.85
N PHE A 616 22.80 -3.77 6.06
CA PHE A 616 21.37 -3.92 5.82
C PHE A 616 20.62 -4.37 7.08
N ILE A 617 19.43 -3.82 7.27
CA ILE A 617 18.52 -4.13 8.37
C ILE A 617 17.71 -5.36 7.98
N HIS A 618 17.79 -6.42 8.78
CA HIS A 618 16.93 -7.59 8.62
C HIS A 618 15.53 -7.27 9.12
N MET A 619 14.53 -7.58 8.32
CA MET A 619 13.13 -7.32 8.61
C MET A 619 12.32 -8.62 8.50
N PRO A 620 12.22 -9.40 9.58
CA PRO A 620 11.42 -10.61 9.58
C PRO A 620 9.94 -10.30 9.36
N LEU A 621 9.29 -11.13 8.55
CA LEU A 621 7.86 -11.12 8.26
C LEU A 621 7.23 -12.42 8.79
N PRO A 622 6.60 -12.39 9.98
CA PRO A 622 5.88 -13.52 10.55
C PRO A 622 4.53 -13.69 9.85
N GLU A 623 4.41 -14.74 9.03
CA GLU A 623 3.20 -15.01 8.24
C GLU A 623 2.29 -16.05 8.93
N THR A 624 2.70 -16.61 10.08
CA THR A 624 1.91 -17.54 10.90
C THR A 624 1.42 -16.93 12.23
N LEU A 625 0.39 -17.51 12.86
CA LEU A 625 -0.18 -17.07 14.12
C LEU A 625 0.82 -17.22 15.27
N ASP A 626 1.54 -18.34 15.29
CA ASP A 626 2.51 -18.63 16.34
C ASP A 626 3.75 -17.74 16.21
N SER A 627 4.22 -17.49 14.97
CA SER A 627 5.30 -16.54 14.73
C SER A 627 4.91 -15.09 15.04
N LEU A 628 3.66 -14.69 14.75
CA LEU A 628 3.12 -13.40 15.16
C LEU A 628 3.11 -13.26 16.69
N ARG A 629 2.68 -14.31 17.41
CA ARG A 629 2.66 -14.31 18.88
C ARG A 629 4.06 -14.22 19.49
N ALA A 630 5.06 -14.82 18.86
CA ALA A 630 6.46 -14.80 19.27
C ALA A 630 7.22 -13.50 18.89
N SER A 631 6.63 -12.62 18.07
CA SER A 631 7.34 -11.49 17.45
C SER A 631 7.97 -10.51 18.44
N ALA A 632 7.33 -10.27 19.60
CA ALA A 632 7.88 -9.41 20.64
C ALA A 632 9.10 -10.02 21.35
N ASP A 633 9.10 -11.34 21.56
CA ASP A 633 10.24 -12.03 22.15
C ASP A 633 11.40 -12.11 21.16
N ARG A 634 11.12 -12.32 19.87
CA ARG A 634 12.14 -12.28 18.81
C ARG A 634 12.86 -10.94 18.73
N VAL A 635 12.14 -9.83 18.88
CA VAL A 635 12.74 -8.49 18.97
C VAL A 635 13.82 -8.43 20.06
N ARG A 636 13.54 -8.99 21.23
CA ARG A 636 14.51 -9.05 22.34
C ARG A 636 15.68 -9.97 21.99
N THR A 637 15.39 -11.18 21.51
CA THR A 637 16.41 -12.17 21.16
C THR A 637 17.36 -11.63 20.09
N HIS A 638 16.85 -11.02 19.02
CA HIS A 638 17.65 -10.40 17.97
C HIS A 638 18.64 -9.37 18.53
N TYR A 639 18.16 -8.48 19.40
CA TYR A 639 19.00 -7.46 20.00
C TYR A 639 20.12 -8.07 20.87
N MET A 640 19.78 -9.05 21.70
CA MET A 640 20.70 -9.70 22.63
C MET A 640 21.78 -10.53 21.91
N HIS A 641 21.42 -11.21 20.82
CA HIS A 641 22.28 -12.16 20.11
C HIS A 641 22.80 -11.58 18.78
N GLY A 642 23.46 -10.43 18.83
CA GLY A 642 24.21 -9.86 17.70
C GLY A 642 23.66 -8.55 17.13
N GLY A 643 22.36 -8.26 17.33
CA GLY A 643 21.73 -7.02 16.89
C GLY A 643 22.40 -5.77 17.49
N ARG A 644 22.78 -5.80 18.78
CA ARG A 644 23.51 -4.70 19.44
C ARG A 644 24.84 -4.36 18.76
N ASN A 645 25.65 -5.37 18.42
CA ASN A 645 26.95 -5.14 17.77
C ASN A 645 26.75 -4.63 16.35
N LYS A 646 25.74 -5.14 15.63
CA LYS A 646 25.38 -4.67 14.29
C LYS A 646 24.86 -3.24 14.29
N ILE A 647 24.02 -2.85 15.26
CA ILE A 647 23.59 -1.47 15.47
C ILE A 647 24.81 -0.57 15.70
N ASN A 648 25.68 -0.93 16.66
CA ASN A 648 26.87 -0.15 16.96
C ASN A 648 27.81 -0.03 15.75
N TRP A 649 28.02 -1.12 15.01
CA TRP A 649 28.82 -1.09 13.79
C TRP A 649 28.21 -0.15 12.76
N ARG A 650 26.89 -0.24 12.51
CA ARG A 650 26.21 0.64 11.56
C ARG A 650 26.36 2.12 11.91
N LEU A 651 26.14 2.47 13.17
CA LEU A 651 26.25 3.85 13.65
C LEU A 651 27.68 4.41 13.52
N ASN A 652 28.70 3.56 13.59
CA ASN A 652 30.11 3.97 13.56
C ASN A 652 30.80 3.69 12.21
N ALA A 653 30.16 3.00 11.27
CA ALA A 653 30.75 2.64 10.00
C ALA A 653 30.92 3.89 9.11
N PRO A 654 32.16 4.23 8.70
CA PRO A 654 32.40 5.40 7.85
C PRO A 654 31.94 5.18 6.40
N THR A 655 31.68 3.94 6.01
CA THR A 655 31.22 3.54 4.67
C THR A 655 29.71 3.54 4.52
N ILE A 656 28.96 3.66 5.62
CA ILE A 656 27.51 3.80 5.59
C ILE A 656 27.19 5.30 5.62
N PRO A 657 26.51 5.84 4.61
CA PRO A 657 26.06 7.23 4.63
C PRO A 657 25.20 7.52 5.86
N ASP A 658 25.34 8.71 6.42
CA ASP A 658 24.69 9.06 7.70
C ASP A 658 23.16 8.87 7.70
N GLU A 659 22.50 9.02 6.56
CA GLU A 659 21.06 8.77 6.41
C GLU A 659 20.63 7.30 6.59
N PHE A 660 21.56 6.35 6.47
CA PHE A 660 21.30 4.92 6.69
C PHE A 660 21.75 4.44 8.08
N LYS A 661 22.44 5.31 8.83
CA LYS A 661 22.80 5.03 10.23
C LYS A 661 21.55 5.12 11.07
N THR A 662 21.01 3.95 11.42
CA THR A 662 19.84 3.83 12.29
C THR A 662 20.18 2.89 13.44
N SER A 663 19.82 3.28 14.66
CA SER A 663 19.92 2.39 15.83
C SER A 663 18.81 1.35 15.90
N GLY A 664 17.80 1.47 15.05
CA GLY A 664 16.60 0.66 15.13
C GLY A 664 16.76 -0.78 14.65
N ILE A 665 15.92 -1.63 15.22
CA ILE A 665 15.55 -2.93 14.65
C ILE A 665 14.32 -2.76 13.76
N ALA A 666 14.11 -3.65 12.79
CA ALA A 666 12.95 -3.58 11.92
C ALA A 666 12.09 -4.84 12.04
N ALA A 667 10.78 -4.68 11.88
CA ALA A 667 9.86 -5.80 11.73
C ALA A 667 8.78 -5.47 10.72
N LYS A 668 8.33 -6.48 9.98
CA LYS A 668 7.19 -6.35 9.07
C LYS A 668 6.01 -7.11 9.62
N ILE A 669 4.82 -6.54 9.51
CA ILE A 669 3.57 -7.20 9.90
C ILE A 669 2.73 -7.47 8.65
N SER A 670 2.31 -8.71 8.43
CA SER A 670 1.44 -9.10 7.31
C SER A 670 -0.04 -9.08 7.73
N GLY A 671 -0.79 -8.06 7.31
CA GLY A 671 -2.25 -8.05 7.53
C GLY A 671 -2.96 -9.19 6.78
N SER A 672 -2.67 -9.35 5.49
CA SER A 672 -3.35 -10.36 4.64
C SER A 672 -2.99 -11.80 4.97
N ASP A 673 -1.72 -12.13 5.13
CA ASP A 673 -1.31 -13.53 5.35
C ASP A 673 -1.83 -14.04 6.70
N ASN A 674 -1.73 -13.23 7.75
CA ASN A 674 -2.26 -13.58 9.08
C ASN A 674 -3.79 -13.63 9.08
N THR A 675 -4.48 -12.74 8.36
CA THR A 675 -5.94 -12.81 8.19
C THR A 675 -6.36 -14.05 7.40
N LYS A 676 -5.58 -14.46 6.39
CA LYS A 676 -5.83 -15.72 5.67
C LYS A 676 -5.69 -16.92 6.60
N GLU A 677 -4.77 -16.88 7.56
CA GLU A 677 -4.55 -18.01 8.47
C GLU A 677 -5.56 -18.07 9.63
N GLY A 678 -5.85 -16.93 10.28
CA GLY A 678 -6.69 -16.88 11.48
C GLY A 678 -7.95 -16.01 11.38
N GLY A 679 -8.30 -15.51 10.20
CA GLY A 679 -9.45 -14.64 10.02
C GLY A 679 -9.31 -13.27 10.70
N PRO A 680 -10.41 -12.51 10.86
CA PRO A 680 -10.42 -11.12 11.32
C PRO A 680 -10.07 -10.97 12.79
N GLY A 681 -10.18 -12.04 13.60
CA GLY A 681 -9.69 -12.05 14.98
C GLY A 681 -8.18 -11.78 15.08
N THR A 682 -7.41 -12.07 14.02
CA THR A 682 -5.97 -11.80 13.98
C THR A 682 -5.61 -10.32 13.99
N ARG A 683 -6.51 -9.43 13.58
CA ARG A 683 -6.25 -7.99 13.60
C ARG A 683 -6.08 -7.45 15.01
N GLU A 684 -6.92 -7.91 15.92
CA GLU A 684 -6.77 -7.58 17.34
C GLU A 684 -5.47 -8.16 17.91
N LEU A 685 -5.07 -9.36 17.47
CA LEU A 685 -3.78 -9.94 17.84
C LEU A 685 -2.61 -9.11 17.30
N ILE A 686 -2.67 -8.65 16.05
CA ILE A 686 -1.66 -7.79 15.43
C ILE A 686 -1.44 -6.52 16.26
N TYR A 687 -2.51 -5.78 16.60
CA TYR A 687 -2.35 -4.54 17.38
C TYR A 687 -1.71 -4.81 18.75
N ARG A 688 -2.13 -5.88 19.43
CA ARG A 688 -1.53 -6.28 20.71
C ARG A 688 -0.05 -6.63 20.56
N GLN A 689 0.33 -7.31 19.48
CA GLN A 689 1.72 -7.68 19.25
C GLN A 689 2.59 -6.48 18.85
N VAL A 690 2.06 -5.55 18.04
CA VAL A 690 2.75 -4.27 17.76
C VAL A 690 3.07 -3.55 19.07
N ILE A 691 2.08 -3.34 19.94
CA ILE A 691 2.32 -2.69 21.25
C ILE A 691 3.37 -3.44 22.08
N LYS A 692 3.31 -4.77 22.12
CA LYS A 692 4.30 -5.60 22.83
C LYS A 692 5.70 -5.48 22.24
N MET A 693 5.85 -5.44 20.92
CA MET A 693 7.14 -5.29 20.24
C MET A 693 7.77 -3.93 20.54
N PHE A 694 6.98 -2.84 20.50
CA PHE A 694 7.48 -1.51 20.87
C PHE A 694 7.90 -1.45 22.34
N ARG A 695 7.07 -1.99 23.26
CA ARG A 695 7.43 -2.10 24.67
C ARG A 695 8.66 -2.99 24.90
N ALA A 696 8.83 -4.03 24.09
CA ALA A 696 10.01 -4.87 24.13
C ALA A 696 11.26 -4.07 23.74
N GLY A 697 11.23 -3.28 22.66
CA GLY A 697 12.30 -2.37 22.27
C GLY A 697 12.63 -1.32 23.34
N MET A 698 11.60 -0.71 23.94
CA MET A 698 11.75 0.26 25.04
C MET A 698 12.36 -0.35 26.30
N GLY A 699 12.09 -1.62 26.57
CA GLY A 699 12.64 -2.34 27.72
C GLY A 699 14.10 -2.76 27.55
N LEU A 700 14.71 -2.56 26.37
CA LEU A 700 16.12 -2.86 26.14
C LEU A 700 17.03 -1.73 26.61
N ALA A 701 18.31 -2.05 26.86
CA ALA A 701 19.30 -1.03 27.19
C ALA A 701 19.37 0.03 26.07
N ASN A 702 19.28 1.30 26.44
CA ASN A 702 19.21 2.47 25.55
C ASN A 702 17.91 2.64 24.74
N ALA A 703 16.82 1.93 25.08
CA ALA A 703 15.50 2.09 24.48
C ALA A 703 15.52 2.13 22.94
N ILE A 704 15.76 0.96 22.34
CA ILE A 704 16.00 0.82 20.91
C ILE A 704 14.70 1.04 20.11
N PRO A 705 14.71 1.89 19.07
CA PRO A 705 13.55 2.07 18.22
C PRO A 705 13.20 0.79 17.43
N VAL A 706 11.90 0.51 17.32
CA VAL A 706 11.37 -0.58 16.48
C VAL A 706 10.71 0.03 15.25
N ASN A 707 11.35 -0.13 14.09
CA ASN A 707 10.81 0.33 12.81
C ASN A 707 9.80 -0.71 12.29
N VAL A 708 8.52 -0.36 12.25
CA VAL A 708 7.48 -1.28 11.75
C VAL A 708 7.10 -0.96 10.31
N GLN A 709 7.15 -1.97 9.46
CA GLN A 709 6.56 -1.94 8.13
C GLN A 709 5.20 -2.64 8.15
N SER A 710 4.15 -1.88 7.84
CA SER A 710 2.80 -2.42 7.70
C SER A 710 2.58 -3.00 6.30
N GLY A 711 2.24 -4.28 6.23
CA GLY A 711 1.92 -5.00 5.00
C GLY A 711 0.50 -4.68 4.53
N SER A 712 0.36 -4.33 3.25
CA SER A 712 -0.91 -3.87 2.69
C SER A 712 -1.79 -5.04 2.28
N GLY A 713 -2.61 -5.48 3.21
CA GLY A 713 -3.49 -6.62 3.03
C GLY A 713 -4.84 -6.46 3.70
N ASP A 714 -4.91 -5.58 4.69
CA ASP A 714 -6.17 -5.13 5.20
C ASP A 714 -6.86 -4.33 4.10
N ALA A 715 -8.11 -4.64 3.80
CA ALA A 715 -8.81 -4.02 2.68
C ALA A 715 -8.96 -2.50 2.80
N ILE A 716 -8.51 -1.92 3.92
CA ILE A 716 -8.44 -0.51 4.17
C ILE A 716 -6.96 -0.01 4.33
N ALA A 717 -5.96 -0.90 4.34
CA ALA A 717 -4.63 -0.64 3.78
C ALA A 717 -4.65 -0.39 2.25
N ARG A 718 -5.84 -0.24 1.67
CA ARG A 718 -6.11 0.54 0.45
C ARG A 718 -5.88 2.07 0.65
N ASN A 719 -5.21 2.49 1.75
CA ASN A 719 -4.75 3.83 2.23
C ASN A 719 -5.44 4.33 3.54
N GLY A 720 -4.82 5.09 4.43
CA GLY A 720 -5.45 5.83 5.55
C GLY A 720 -6.47 5.12 6.47
N GLY A 721 -6.12 4.00 7.10
CA GLY A 721 -6.92 3.54 8.23
C GLY A 721 -6.14 2.64 9.20
N ASP A 722 -5.51 1.58 8.70
CA ASP A 722 -4.70 0.70 9.55
C ASP A 722 -3.36 1.38 9.93
N GLU A 723 -2.78 2.11 8.99
CA GLU A 723 -1.56 2.87 9.25
C GLU A 723 -1.77 3.99 10.27
N ASP A 724 -2.88 4.74 10.18
CA ASP A 724 -3.17 5.85 11.10
C ASP A 724 -3.51 5.32 12.50
N ILE A 725 -4.17 4.16 12.59
CA ILE A 725 -4.42 3.45 13.85
C ILE A 725 -3.10 2.95 14.45
N ILE A 726 -2.26 2.26 13.66
CA ILE A 726 -0.95 1.77 14.12
C ILE A 726 -0.13 2.98 14.61
N LEU A 727 -0.02 4.03 13.81
CA LEU A 727 0.70 5.25 14.14
C LEU A 727 0.21 5.86 15.45
N GLY A 728 -1.11 6.04 15.60
CA GLY A 728 -1.71 6.53 16.84
C GLY A 728 -1.37 5.65 18.05
N LEU A 729 -1.38 4.33 17.90
CA LEU A 729 -0.95 3.38 18.94
C LEU A 729 0.54 3.53 19.27
N LEU A 730 1.42 3.77 18.28
CA LEU A 730 2.85 3.98 18.50
C LEU A 730 3.09 5.24 19.32
N PHE A 731 2.52 6.36 18.89
CA PHE A 731 2.61 7.65 19.58
C PHE A 731 2.02 7.58 20.99
N GLN A 732 0.95 6.82 21.18
CA GLN A 732 0.39 6.56 22.51
C GLN A 732 1.37 5.80 23.42
N VAL A 733 2.03 4.75 22.93
CA VAL A 733 3.05 4.00 23.70
C VAL A 733 4.22 4.90 24.09
N VAL A 734 4.61 5.85 23.23
CA VAL A 734 5.63 6.86 23.57
C VAL A 734 5.19 7.72 24.73
N GLN A 735 3.99 8.29 24.62
CA GLN A 735 3.43 9.19 25.62
C GLN A 735 3.30 8.47 26.98
N GLU A 736 2.79 7.23 26.99
CA GLU A 736 2.75 6.38 28.19
C GLU A 736 4.14 6.17 28.80
N THR A 737 5.17 6.01 27.96
CA THR A 737 6.53 5.78 28.43
C THR A 737 7.18 7.06 28.96
N GLN A 738 6.93 8.20 28.32
CA GLN A 738 7.35 9.52 28.82
C GLN A 738 6.75 9.79 30.21
N ASP A 739 5.45 9.53 30.38
CA ASP A 739 4.76 9.66 31.66
C ASP A 739 5.37 8.75 32.73
N ALA A 740 5.58 7.48 32.38
CA ALA A 740 6.20 6.51 33.29
C ALA A 740 7.60 6.96 33.71
N GLN A 741 8.44 7.44 32.79
CA GLN A 741 9.78 7.95 33.08
C GLN A 741 9.77 9.24 33.90
N ALA A 742 8.81 10.13 33.65
CA ALA A 742 8.62 11.34 34.44
C ALA A 742 8.22 11.02 35.88
N SER A 743 7.44 9.94 36.09
CA SER A 743 7.00 9.49 37.42
C SER A 743 8.10 8.81 38.27
N ILE A 744 9.19 8.33 37.64
CA ILE A 744 10.31 7.72 38.36
C ILE A 744 11.12 8.82 39.05
N THR A 745 11.16 8.81 40.38
CA THR A 745 11.91 9.80 41.17
C THR A 745 13.38 9.42 41.39
N ASP A 746 13.72 8.13 41.27
CA ASP A 746 15.08 7.60 41.41
C ASP A 746 15.84 7.68 40.07
N PRO A 747 16.87 8.54 39.93
CA PRO A 747 17.60 8.71 38.68
C PRO A 747 18.30 7.42 38.21
N GLN A 748 18.64 6.49 39.11
CA GLN A 748 19.28 5.23 38.73
C GLN A 748 18.31 4.22 38.10
N LYS A 749 17.00 4.43 38.29
CA LYS A 749 15.93 3.61 37.69
C LYS A 749 15.37 4.23 36.42
N LYS A 750 15.75 5.48 36.11
CA LYS A 750 15.39 6.11 34.84
C LYS A 750 16.17 5.44 33.71
N LEU A 751 15.46 5.12 32.65
CA LEU A 751 16.09 4.67 31.41
C LEU A 751 16.73 5.89 30.75
N VAL A 752 17.96 5.73 30.25
CA VAL A 752 18.55 6.72 29.34
C VAL A 752 17.92 6.47 27.97
N ILE A 753 16.98 7.33 27.60
CA ILE A 753 16.27 7.29 26.33
C ILE A 753 16.73 8.49 25.53
N ASP A 754 17.34 8.26 24.37
CA ASP A 754 17.49 9.30 23.37
C ASP A 754 16.12 9.50 22.69
N TRP A 755 15.38 10.50 23.15
CA TRP A 755 14.02 10.75 22.66
C TRP A 755 14.01 11.21 21.20
N ASP A 756 15.07 11.83 20.71
CA ASP A 756 15.11 12.31 19.33
C ASP A 756 15.41 11.14 18.38
N GLU A 757 16.30 10.24 18.77
CA GLU A 757 16.54 8.98 18.06
C GLU A 757 15.32 8.04 18.14
N PHE A 758 14.63 7.99 19.28
CA PHE A 758 13.44 7.17 19.43
C PHE A 758 12.25 7.70 18.62
N LYS A 759 12.01 9.02 18.66
CA LYS A 759 11.08 9.68 17.73
C LYS A 759 11.49 9.35 16.30
N THR A 760 12.80 9.31 15.99
CA THR A 760 13.38 8.88 14.71
C THR A 760 12.97 7.49 14.25
N GLY A 761 12.91 6.53 15.15
CA GLY A 761 12.39 5.20 14.86
C GLY A 761 10.93 5.17 14.44
N ILE A 762 10.09 5.93 15.14
CA ILE A 762 8.64 5.99 14.87
C ILE A 762 8.35 6.66 13.52
N LYS A 763 9.25 7.56 13.06
CA LYS A 763 9.18 8.20 11.74
C LYS A 763 9.07 7.15 10.63
N TYR A 764 9.77 6.03 10.75
CA TYR A 764 9.84 5.04 9.68
C TYR A 764 8.66 4.06 9.66
N LEU A 765 7.42 4.56 9.78
CA LEU A 765 6.25 3.79 9.39
C LEU A 765 6.26 3.60 7.87
N MET A 766 6.79 2.46 7.46
CA MET A 766 6.78 2.00 6.09
C MET A 766 5.42 1.41 5.77
N VAL A 767 4.80 1.87 4.70
CA VAL A 767 3.48 1.39 4.29
C VAL A 767 3.57 0.83 2.89
N THR A 768 3.26 -0.45 2.79
CA THR A 768 3.06 -1.07 1.49
C THR A 768 1.81 -0.44 0.84
N ARG A 769 1.90 -0.08 -0.43
CA ARG A 769 0.81 0.44 -1.24
C ARG A 769 0.41 -0.65 -2.21
N GLN A 770 -0.82 -1.14 -2.10
CA GLN A 770 -1.36 -2.13 -3.03
C GLN A 770 -1.32 -1.56 -4.45
N GLY A 771 -1.12 -2.42 -5.45
CA GLY A 771 -0.89 -1.97 -6.82
C GLY A 771 -1.99 -1.09 -7.45
N GLN A 772 -3.19 -0.97 -6.86
CA GLN A 772 -4.17 0.05 -7.28
C GLN A 772 -3.62 1.48 -7.11
N ALA A 773 -2.75 1.71 -6.13
CA ALA A 773 -2.10 3.00 -5.90
C ALA A 773 -1.27 3.48 -7.11
N MET A 774 -0.93 2.56 -8.02
CA MET A 774 -0.18 2.83 -9.25
C MET A 774 -0.99 3.68 -10.24
N TYR A 775 -2.32 3.70 -10.10
CA TYR A 775 -3.24 4.50 -10.92
C TYR A 775 -3.70 5.79 -10.23
N ARG A 776 -2.91 6.37 -9.33
CA ARG A 776 -3.30 7.60 -8.64
C ARG A 776 -2.84 8.84 -9.41
N THR A 777 -3.58 9.94 -9.30
CA THR A 777 -3.16 11.24 -9.82
C THR A 777 -2.08 11.88 -8.95
N PRO A 778 -1.14 12.67 -9.52
CA PRO A 778 -0.16 13.44 -8.75
C PRO A 778 -0.81 14.25 -7.61
N SER A 779 -1.92 14.94 -7.89
CA SER A 779 -2.62 15.75 -6.90
C SER A 779 -3.25 14.92 -5.77
N SER A 780 -3.81 13.73 -6.08
CA SER A 780 -4.29 12.82 -5.02
C SER A 780 -3.14 12.31 -4.13
N MET A 781 -1.95 12.09 -4.69
CA MET A 781 -0.77 11.68 -3.93
C MET A 781 -0.26 12.84 -3.07
N ALA A 782 -0.18 14.03 -3.65
CA ALA A 782 0.26 15.25 -2.97
C ALA A 782 -0.59 15.55 -1.74
N ARG A 783 -1.92 15.54 -1.92
CA ARG A 783 -2.87 15.74 -0.82
C ARG A 783 -2.71 14.72 0.29
N GLU A 784 -2.58 13.45 -0.06
CA GLU A 784 -2.40 12.40 0.94
C GLU A 784 -1.10 12.57 1.73
N GLU A 785 -0.01 12.94 1.06
CA GLU A 785 1.26 13.23 1.71
C GLU A 785 1.14 14.43 2.65
N MET A 786 0.44 15.49 2.24
CA MET A 786 0.17 16.67 3.08
C MET A 786 -0.64 16.34 4.32
N ASP A 787 -1.77 15.64 4.18
CA ASP A 787 -2.64 15.29 5.30
C ASP A 787 -1.88 14.45 6.34
N ARG A 788 -0.97 13.58 5.89
CA ARG A 788 -0.13 12.76 6.79
C ARG A 788 0.96 13.57 7.46
N LYS A 789 1.65 14.43 6.73
CA LYS A 789 2.65 15.33 7.31
C LYS A 789 1.99 16.22 8.37
N ALA A 790 0.79 16.72 8.10
CA ALA A 790 0.01 17.48 9.07
C ALA A 790 -0.32 16.66 10.32
N GLN A 791 -0.77 15.41 10.16
CA GLN A 791 -1.06 14.52 11.28
C GLN A 791 0.19 14.19 12.11
N LEU A 792 1.31 13.86 11.46
CA LEU A 792 2.58 13.58 12.14
C LEU A 792 3.10 14.80 12.88
N LEU A 793 3.06 15.99 12.26
CA LEU A 793 3.42 17.25 12.92
C LEU A 793 2.53 17.52 14.15
N GLY A 794 1.22 17.31 14.03
CA GLY A 794 0.30 17.44 15.15
C GLY A 794 0.62 16.48 16.30
N MET A 795 0.91 15.21 15.99
CA MET A 795 1.30 14.21 17.00
C MET A 795 2.66 14.53 17.65
N LEU A 796 3.65 14.98 16.88
CA LEU A 796 4.95 15.40 17.40
C LEU A 796 4.80 16.64 18.29
N ALA A 797 4.06 17.65 17.86
CA ALA A 797 3.80 18.84 18.64
C ALA A 797 3.03 18.53 19.94
N GLU A 798 2.15 17.53 19.95
CA GLU A 798 1.55 17.04 21.19
C GLU A 798 2.59 16.37 22.12
N LEU A 799 3.50 15.54 21.59
CA LEU A 799 4.60 14.95 22.38
C LEU A 799 5.55 16.00 22.96
N GLU A 800 5.79 17.10 22.24
CA GLU A 800 6.59 18.24 22.71
C GLU A 800 5.84 19.13 23.72
N GLY A 801 4.56 18.87 23.96
CA GLY A 801 3.71 19.67 24.85
C GLY A 801 3.25 21.01 24.28
N VAL A 802 3.43 21.24 22.97
CA VAL A 802 2.90 22.42 22.26
C VAL A 802 1.38 22.33 22.17
N PHE A 803 0.87 21.16 21.77
CA PHE A 803 -0.56 20.88 21.79
C PHE A 803 -0.98 20.17 23.06
N LYS A 804 -2.20 20.44 23.51
CA LYS A 804 -2.78 19.77 24.67
C LYS A 804 -2.85 18.28 24.41
N ARG A 805 -2.56 17.49 25.45
CA ARG A 805 -2.76 16.04 25.45
C ARG A 805 -4.15 15.63 24.94
N GLY A 806 -4.16 14.69 24.00
CA GLY A 806 -5.33 14.16 23.33
C GLY A 806 -5.87 15.00 22.18
N SER A 807 -5.07 15.92 21.63
CA SER A 807 -5.48 16.73 20.47
C SER A 807 -5.27 15.97 19.16
N PHE A 808 -4.15 15.25 19.04
CA PHE A 808 -3.72 14.52 17.85
C PHE A 808 -3.39 13.06 18.13
N ILE A 809 -2.84 12.77 19.32
CA ILE A 809 -2.56 11.40 19.75
C ILE A 809 -3.83 10.86 20.42
N PRO A 810 -4.47 9.82 19.85
CA PRO A 810 -5.62 9.21 20.48
C PRO A 810 -5.27 8.77 21.90
N GLN A 811 -5.95 9.33 22.89
CA GLN A 811 -5.77 8.90 24.27
C GLN A 811 -6.41 7.54 24.45
N ARG A 812 -5.75 6.69 25.24
CA ARG A 812 -6.33 5.39 25.57
C ARG A 812 -7.53 5.67 26.44
N GLU A 813 -8.73 5.51 25.90
CA GLU A 813 -9.85 5.13 26.75
C GLU A 813 -9.44 3.75 27.28
N GLU A 814 -9.03 3.67 28.54
CA GLU A 814 -8.87 2.36 29.16
C GLU A 814 -10.22 1.66 28.99
N PHE A 815 -10.23 0.64 28.12
CA PHE A 815 -11.37 -0.25 28.06
C PHE A 815 -11.62 -0.73 29.46
N SER A 816 -12.90 -0.83 29.83
CA SER A 816 -13.22 -1.46 31.10
C SER A 816 -12.54 -2.84 31.15
N PRO A 817 -12.13 -3.32 32.33
CA PRO A 817 -11.51 -4.64 32.46
C PRO A 817 -12.35 -5.74 31.78
N ASN A 818 -13.68 -5.64 31.91
CA ASN A 818 -14.63 -6.53 31.25
C ASN A 818 -14.53 -6.51 29.72
N LEU A 819 -14.47 -5.31 29.12
CA LEU A 819 -14.34 -5.17 27.67
C LEU A 819 -12.98 -5.68 27.17
N GLU A 820 -11.89 -5.40 27.90
CA GLU A 820 -10.55 -5.88 27.55
C GLU A 820 -10.47 -7.42 27.59
N ILE A 821 -11.04 -8.04 28.64
CA ILE A 821 -11.17 -9.49 28.77
C ILE A 821 -12.00 -10.06 27.61
N PHE A 822 -13.16 -9.45 27.34
CA PHE A 822 -14.04 -9.87 26.26
C PHE A 822 -13.33 -9.83 24.89
N LEU A 823 -12.64 -8.74 24.57
CA LEU A 823 -11.95 -8.59 23.28
C LEU A 823 -10.83 -9.62 23.09
N LYS A 824 -10.08 -9.93 24.15
CA LYS A 824 -9.06 -10.99 24.12
C LYS A 824 -9.68 -12.36 23.86
N TYR A 825 -10.74 -12.68 24.59
CA TYR A 825 -11.49 -13.92 24.43
C TYR A 825 -12.09 -14.04 23.03
N ALA A 826 -12.76 -12.98 22.56
CA ALA A 826 -13.40 -12.91 21.27
C ALA A 826 -12.39 -13.13 20.13
N ALA A 827 -11.26 -12.42 20.15
CA ALA A 827 -10.22 -12.57 19.13
C ALA A 827 -9.73 -14.02 19.02
N ASN A 828 -9.42 -14.68 20.14
CA ASN A 828 -8.98 -16.07 20.16
C ASN A 828 -10.07 -17.04 19.67
N LYS A 829 -11.33 -16.84 20.09
CA LYS A 829 -12.45 -17.68 19.67
C LYS A 829 -12.76 -17.53 18.18
N MET A 830 -12.66 -16.30 17.65
CA MET A 830 -12.79 -16.03 16.22
C MET A 830 -11.71 -16.75 15.43
N VAL A 831 -10.45 -16.67 15.86
CA VAL A 831 -9.33 -17.37 15.19
C VAL A 831 -9.56 -18.88 15.17
N ARG A 832 -9.98 -19.48 16.29
CA ARG A 832 -10.29 -20.91 16.36
C ARG A 832 -11.43 -21.30 15.42
N ARG A 833 -12.57 -20.59 15.49
CA ARG A 833 -13.74 -20.86 14.64
C ARG A 833 -13.42 -20.70 13.16
N TYR A 834 -12.57 -19.72 12.84
CA TYR A 834 -12.10 -19.51 11.49
C TYR A 834 -11.38 -20.76 10.97
N TYR A 835 -10.41 -21.25 11.73
CA TYR A 835 -9.66 -22.47 11.37
C TYR A 835 -10.57 -23.70 11.26
N GLU A 836 -11.46 -23.90 12.22
CA GLU A 836 -12.42 -25.02 12.22
C GLU A 836 -13.28 -25.05 10.96
N MET A 837 -13.79 -23.89 10.55
CA MET A 837 -14.64 -23.76 9.35
C MET A 837 -13.83 -23.82 8.05
N ARG A 838 -12.63 -23.21 8.00
CA ARG A 838 -11.74 -23.25 6.83
C ARG A 838 -11.36 -24.68 6.47
N GLU A 839 -11.08 -25.51 7.48
CA GLU A 839 -10.64 -26.90 7.32
C GLU A 839 -11.78 -27.91 7.36
N ALA A 840 -13.03 -27.46 7.56
CA ALA A 840 -14.16 -28.37 7.75
C ALA A 840 -14.38 -29.24 6.51
N THR A 841 -14.34 -30.56 6.67
CA THR A 841 -14.70 -31.54 5.66
C THR A 841 -16.12 -32.07 5.90
N THR A 842 -16.58 -32.90 4.96
CA THR A 842 -17.93 -33.50 4.99
C THR A 842 -17.99 -34.72 5.91
N ASP A 843 -16.86 -35.40 6.03
CA ASP A 843 -16.59 -36.51 6.92
C ASP A 843 -15.07 -36.60 7.13
N THR A 844 -14.63 -37.36 8.13
CA THR A 844 -13.20 -37.49 8.47
C THR A 844 -12.37 -38.23 7.41
N LYS A 845 -12.98 -38.77 6.34
CA LYS A 845 -12.32 -39.57 5.30
C LYS A 845 -12.14 -38.81 3.98
N SER A 846 -13.01 -37.83 3.69
CA SER A 846 -13.06 -37.20 2.37
C SER A 846 -11.89 -36.26 2.07
N GLY A 847 -11.18 -35.79 3.10
CA GLY A 847 -9.95 -34.98 3.00
C GLY A 847 -10.09 -33.60 2.33
N GLU A 848 -11.21 -33.34 1.66
CA GLU A 848 -11.47 -32.11 0.90
C GLU A 848 -12.41 -31.18 1.66
N ALA A 849 -11.94 -29.95 1.91
CA ALA A 849 -12.70 -28.94 2.65
C ALA A 849 -13.97 -28.51 1.91
N VAL A 850 -15.06 -28.31 2.65
CA VAL A 850 -16.36 -27.88 2.10
C VAL A 850 -16.24 -26.51 1.42
N LEU A 851 -15.40 -25.61 1.98
CA LEU A 851 -15.15 -24.29 1.42
C LEU A 851 -14.46 -24.36 0.05
N ASP A 852 -13.51 -25.28 -0.15
CA ASP A 852 -12.84 -25.46 -1.44
C ASP A 852 -13.84 -25.93 -2.52
N LYS A 853 -14.69 -26.90 -2.18
CA LYS A 853 -15.79 -27.35 -3.06
C LYS A 853 -16.73 -26.21 -3.40
N LEU A 854 -17.12 -25.42 -2.41
CA LEU A 854 -17.98 -24.25 -2.62
C LEU A 854 -17.29 -23.22 -3.52
N GLY A 855 -16.00 -22.97 -3.31
CA GLY A 855 -15.17 -22.09 -4.14
C GLY A 855 -15.17 -22.54 -5.60
N LEU A 856 -14.89 -23.82 -5.87
CA LEU A 856 -14.93 -24.40 -7.21
C LEU A 856 -16.30 -24.22 -7.90
N ILE A 857 -17.39 -24.31 -7.14
CA ILE A 857 -18.75 -24.14 -7.66
C ILE A 857 -19.09 -22.67 -7.94
N LEU A 858 -18.68 -21.72 -7.08
CA LEU A 858 -19.16 -20.34 -7.12
C LEU A 858 -18.26 -19.35 -7.85
N SER A 859 -16.94 -19.55 -7.85
CA SER A 859 -15.97 -18.51 -8.22
C SER A 859 -15.46 -18.55 -9.67
N ASN A 860 -15.69 -19.66 -10.39
CA ASN A 860 -14.99 -19.95 -11.65
C ASN A 860 -13.45 -19.88 -11.49
N PRO A 861 -12.77 -21.01 -11.22
CA PRO A 861 -11.33 -21.02 -10.99
C PRO A 861 -10.48 -20.54 -12.17
N LEU A 862 -10.96 -20.74 -13.40
CA LEU A 862 -10.30 -20.24 -14.61
C LEU A 862 -10.27 -18.71 -14.60
N MET A 863 -11.39 -18.09 -14.23
CA MET A 863 -11.49 -16.64 -14.12
C MET A 863 -10.62 -16.08 -13.01
N ALA A 864 -10.55 -16.78 -11.88
CA ALA A 864 -9.69 -16.38 -10.78
C ALA A 864 -8.21 -16.40 -11.16
N ASP A 865 -7.79 -17.42 -11.92
CA ASP A 865 -6.44 -17.50 -12.45
C ASP A 865 -6.18 -16.43 -13.51
N MET A 866 -7.11 -16.21 -14.45
CA MET A 866 -7.02 -15.13 -15.46
C MET A 866 -7.08 -13.73 -14.87
N ALA A 867 -7.80 -13.54 -13.76
CA ALA A 867 -7.80 -12.29 -13.02
C ALA A 867 -6.45 -12.03 -12.36
N ASN A 868 -5.64 -13.06 -12.08
CA ASN A 868 -4.29 -12.91 -11.54
C ASN A 868 -3.25 -12.68 -12.65
N ASN A 869 -3.29 -11.49 -13.26
CA ASN A 869 -2.34 -11.12 -14.31
C ASN A 869 -0.95 -10.71 -13.79
N ALA A 870 -0.73 -10.55 -12.48
CA ALA A 870 0.60 -10.24 -11.96
C ALA A 870 1.62 -11.37 -12.26
N SER A 871 2.90 -11.05 -12.31
CA SER A 871 3.99 -11.96 -12.66
C SER A 871 4.09 -13.23 -11.81
N ARG A 872 3.51 -13.22 -10.60
CA ARG A 872 3.54 -14.36 -9.68
C ARG A 872 2.48 -15.41 -9.99
N PRO A 873 2.78 -16.71 -9.81
CA PRO A 873 1.75 -17.72 -9.76
C PRO A 873 0.83 -17.51 -8.54
N PRO A 874 -0.46 -17.90 -8.62
CA PRO A 874 -1.42 -17.71 -7.54
C PRO A 874 -1.11 -18.57 -6.29
N ALA A 875 -0.33 -19.66 -6.43
CA ALA A 875 0.12 -20.54 -5.35
C ALA A 875 1.66 -20.69 -5.36
N LYS A 876 2.28 -20.96 -4.19
CA LYS A 876 3.74 -21.16 -4.05
C LYS A 876 4.23 -22.40 -4.84
N ASN A 877 3.45 -23.49 -4.87
CA ASN A 877 3.78 -24.75 -5.56
C ASN A 877 2.88 -25.00 -6.79
N HIS A 878 2.81 -24.03 -7.70
CA HIS A 878 1.92 -24.10 -8.86
C HIS A 878 2.46 -25.05 -9.95
N ASP A 879 1.74 -26.13 -10.23
CA ASP A 879 2.04 -27.17 -11.24
C ASP A 879 1.08 -27.11 -12.44
N GLY A 880 0.38 -25.98 -12.62
CA GLY A 880 -0.67 -25.83 -13.64
C GLY A 880 -2.06 -26.30 -13.19
N LYS A 881 -2.19 -26.86 -11.98
CA LYS A 881 -3.49 -27.27 -11.42
C LYS A 881 -4.01 -26.25 -10.40
N ILE A 882 -5.33 -26.08 -10.38
CA ILE A 882 -6.03 -25.29 -9.37
C ILE A 882 -5.76 -25.91 -8.00
N LYS A 883 -5.17 -25.13 -7.10
CA LYS A 883 -4.88 -25.52 -5.71
C LYS A 883 -6.04 -25.13 -4.80
N SER A 884 -6.19 -25.81 -3.66
CA SER A 884 -7.17 -25.42 -2.64
C SER A 884 -6.94 -24.00 -2.13
N LEU A 885 -7.96 -23.34 -1.60
CA LEU A 885 -7.89 -21.98 -1.05
C LEU A 885 -6.80 -21.86 0.01
N ARG A 886 -6.56 -22.91 0.78
CA ARG A 886 -5.45 -22.97 1.76
C ARG A 886 -4.08 -22.86 1.09
N GLN A 887 -3.89 -23.55 -0.03
CA GLN A 887 -2.64 -23.61 -0.78
C GLN A 887 -2.41 -22.39 -1.69
N GLN A 888 -3.46 -21.61 -1.99
CA GLN A 888 -3.35 -20.32 -2.66
C GLN A 888 -2.55 -19.32 -1.80
N ARG A 889 -1.83 -18.39 -2.41
CA ARG A 889 -1.28 -17.22 -1.71
C ARG A 889 -2.42 -16.30 -1.26
N ALA A 890 -2.17 -15.37 -0.32
CA ALA A 890 -3.22 -14.47 0.17
C ALA A 890 -3.93 -13.69 -0.95
N ILE A 891 -3.19 -13.18 -1.94
CA ILE A 891 -3.77 -12.50 -3.10
C ILE A 891 -4.65 -13.44 -3.93
N GLY A 892 -4.17 -14.65 -4.23
CA GLY A 892 -4.92 -15.66 -5.00
C GLY A 892 -6.21 -16.08 -4.29
N SER A 893 -6.13 -16.34 -2.98
CA SER A 893 -7.30 -16.65 -2.12
C SER A 893 -8.33 -15.53 -2.15
N ASN A 894 -7.88 -14.27 -1.99
CA ASN A 894 -8.75 -13.09 -2.03
C ASN A 894 -9.44 -12.89 -3.38
N ILE A 895 -8.74 -13.12 -4.51
CA ILE A 895 -9.35 -13.04 -5.84
C ILE A 895 -10.43 -14.11 -5.99
N TRP A 896 -10.12 -15.33 -5.55
CA TRP A 896 -11.03 -16.46 -5.69
C TRP A 896 -12.32 -16.26 -4.88
N ILE A 897 -12.19 -15.78 -3.63
CA ILE A 897 -13.34 -15.51 -2.76
C ILE A 897 -14.10 -14.26 -3.18
N ALA A 898 -13.43 -13.24 -3.70
CA ALA A 898 -14.11 -12.11 -4.31
C ALA A 898 -14.99 -12.57 -5.48
N LEU A 899 -14.53 -13.51 -6.31
CA LEU A 899 -15.34 -14.08 -7.38
C LEU A 899 -16.48 -14.96 -6.86
N MET A 900 -16.39 -15.55 -5.67
CA MET A 900 -17.53 -16.23 -5.06
C MET A 900 -18.70 -15.26 -4.79
N MET A 901 -18.48 -13.94 -4.79
CA MET A 901 -19.46 -12.90 -4.42
C MET A 901 -20.05 -13.08 -3.02
N THR A 902 -19.42 -13.89 -2.17
CA THR A 902 -19.73 -14.02 -0.74
C THR A 902 -18.86 -13.10 0.11
N HIS A 903 -17.73 -12.62 -0.45
CA HIS A 903 -16.85 -11.62 0.16
C HIS A 903 -16.34 -12.03 1.55
N HIS A 904 -16.03 -13.32 1.70
CA HIS A 904 -15.92 -13.99 3.00
C HIS A 904 -14.51 -14.44 3.41
N ASP A 905 -13.42 -14.01 2.75
CA ASP A 905 -12.07 -14.46 3.13
C ASP A 905 -11.67 -13.80 4.45
N GLY A 906 -11.91 -14.51 5.54
CA GLY A 906 -11.76 -14.02 6.90
C GLY A 906 -13.09 -13.94 7.64
N TRP A 907 -14.10 -13.31 7.05
CA TRP A 907 -15.10 -12.59 7.85
C TRP A 907 -16.25 -13.43 8.45
N TYR A 908 -16.30 -14.75 8.23
CA TYR A 908 -17.35 -15.69 8.71
C TYR A 908 -17.31 -16.03 10.20
N THR A 909 -16.68 -15.15 10.97
CA THR A 909 -16.63 -15.23 12.42
C THR A 909 -17.08 -13.94 13.08
N VAL A 910 -17.33 -12.88 12.30
CA VAL A 910 -17.76 -11.60 12.88
C VAL A 910 -19.22 -11.65 13.31
N GLY A 911 -20.10 -12.33 12.59
CA GLY A 911 -21.47 -12.52 13.08
C GLY A 911 -21.51 -13.29 14.40
N HIS A 912 -20.61 -14.23 14.61
CA HIS A 912 -20.39 -14.89 15.89
C HIS A 912 -19.79 -13.99 16.97
N PHE A 913 -18.85 -13.11 16.63
CA PHE A 913 -18.37 -12.07 17.55
C PHE A 913 -19.51 -11.17 18.02
N MET A 914 -20.35 -10.72 17.09
CA MET A 914 -21.52 -9.88 17.41
C MET A 914 -22.55 -10.60 18.29
N GLU A 915 -22.78 -11.88 18.02
CA GLU A 915 -23.62 -12.73 18.87
C GLU A 915 -23.04 -12.86 20.30
N ASP A 916 -21.72 -13.02 20.42
CA ASP A 916 -21.06 -13.10 21.73
C ASP A 916 -21.10 -11.74 22.48
N ILE A 917 -21.10 -10.59 21.78
CA ILE A 917 -21.37 -9.27 22.41
C ILE A 917 -22.77 -9.26 23.02
N HIS A 918 -23.79 -9.65 22.25
CA HIS A 918 -25.18 -9.68 22.72
C HIS A 918 -25.33 -10.60 23.93
N LYS A 919 -24.76 -11.81 23.86
CA LYS A 919 -24.77 -12.78 24.95
C LYS A 919 -24.04 -12.28 26.20
N ALA A 920 -22.88 -11.64 26.05
CA ALA A 920 -22.14 -11.10 27.18
C ALA A 920 -22.90 -9.94 27.86
N TYR A 921 -23.59 -9.11 27.09
CA TYR A 921 -24.44 -8.02 27.60
C TYR A 921 -25.67 -8.56 28.36
N HIS A 922 -26.30 -9.62 27.86
CA HIS A 922 -27.45 -10.27 28.51
C HIS A 922 -27.06 -11.32 29.57
N LYS A 923 -25.76 -11.47 29.86
CA LYS A 923 -25.21 -12.46 30.81
C LYS A 923 -25.58 -13.91 30.46
N GLU A 924 -25.75 -14.17 29.16
CA GLU A 924 -26.03 -15.49 28.58
C GLU A 924 -24.75 -16.19 28.09
N LEU A 925 -23.62 -15.47 28.00
CA LEU A 925 -22.34 -16.04 27.63
C LEU A 925 -21.81 -16.94 28.76
N GLN A 926 -21.67 -18.23 28.49
CA GLN A 926 -21.22 -19.23 29.47
C GLN A 926 -19.70 -19.41 29.50
N ASP A 927 -18.99 -18.82 28.53
CA ASP A 927 -17.53 -18.87 28.45
C ASP A 927 -16.91 -18.09 29.62
N LEU A 928 -15.80 -18.63 30.16
CA LEU A 928 -15.03 -18.03 31.25
C LEU A 928 -13.73 -17.42 30.72
N ASP A 929 -13.21 -16.41 31.43
CA ASP A 929 -11.89 -15.87 31.17
C ASP A 929 -10.77 -16.82 31.64
N ASP A 930 -9.51 -16.42 31.44
CA ASP A 930 -8.33 -17.22 31.83
C ASP A 930 -8.22 -17.43 33.36
N GLU A 931 -8.96 -16.66 34.16
CA GLU A 931 -9.01 -16.73 35.63
C GLU A 931 -10.24 -17.51 36.12
N GLY A 932 -11.11 -17.97 35.22
CA GLY A 932 -12.33 -18.71 35.54
C GLY A 932 -13.54 -17.84 35.87
N ASN A 933 -13.49 -16.53 35.60
CA ASN A 933 -14.62 -15.62 35.82
C ASN A 933 -15.57 -15.56 34.61
N PRO A 934 -16.88 -15.36 34.82
CA PRO A 934 -17.81 -15.14 33.72
C PRO A 934 -17.48 -13.88 32.91
N ILE A 935 -17.48 -13.99 31.59
CA ILE A 935 -17.28 -12.86 30.70
C ILE A 935 -18.61 -12.12 30.51
N GLN A 936 -18.70 -10.89 31.01
CA GLN A 936 -19.93 -10.07 30.97
C GLN A 936 -19.62 -8.67 30.47
N LEU A 937 -20.58 -8.07 29.75
CA LEU A 937 -20.51 -6.67 29.31
C LEU A 937 -21.65 -5.86 29.93
N GLU A 938 -21.38 -4.59 30.18
CA GLU A 938 -22.35 -3.60 30.62
C GLU A 938 -22.65 -2.59 29.50
N LYS A 939 -23.69 -1.78 29.67
CA LYS A 939 -24.06 -0.75 28.69
C LYS A 939 -22.90 0.20 28.36
N LYS A 940 -22.12 0.61 29.37
CA LYS A 940 -20.93 1.47 29.18
C LYS A 940 -19.88 0.81 28.29
N ASP A 941 -19.78 -0.52 28.29
CA ASP A 941 -18.83 -1.26 27.47
C ASP A 941 -19.28 -1.28 26.01
N LEU A 942 -20.60 -1.35 25.76
CA LEU A 942 -21.17 -1.18 24.42
C LEU A 942 -20.95 0.23 23.88
N GLU A 943 -21.09 1.25 24.73
CA GLU A 943 -20.80 2.64 24.38
C GLU A 943 -19.30 2.81 24.03
N GLN A 944 -18.39 2.21 24.80
CA GLN A 944 -16.95 2.17 24.50
C GLN A 944 -16.62 1.42 23.21
N LEU A 945 -17.30 0.30 22.93
CA LEU A 945 -17.16 -0.45 21.67
C LEU A 945 -17.50 0.42 20.46
N MET A 946 -18.59 1.20 20.54
CA MET A 946 -19.07 2.06 19.45
C MET A 946 -18.29 3.37 19.33
N SER A 947 -17.67 3.86 20.40
CA SER A 947 -16.79 5.04 20.35
C SER A 947 -15.36 4.72 19.90
N SER A 948 -14.93 3.46 20.02
CA SER A 948 -13.58 3.04 19.65
C SER A 948 -13.39 3.03 18.13
N SER A 949 -12.57 3.96 17.62
CA SER A 949 -12.18 4.00 16.20
C SER A 949 -11.54 2.68 15.73
N ARG A 950 -10.79 2.01 16.62
CA ARG A 950 -10.18 0.70 16.37
C ARG A 950 -11.23 -0.38 16.11
N ILE A 951 -12.28 -0.45 16.92
CA ILE A 951 -13.33 -1.48 16.80
C ILE A 951 -14.30 -1.14 15.67
N ASP A 952 -14.72 0.14 15.60
CA ASP A 952 -15.63 0.66 14.58
C ASP A 952 -15.14 0.32 13.18
N TYR A 953 -13.87 0.61 12.94
CA TYR A 953 -13.24 0.33 11.67
C TYR A 953 -13.04 -1.18 11.39
N ASN A 954 -12.49 -1.92 12.35
CA ASN A 954 -12.06 -3.30 12.09
C ASN A 954 -13.18 -4.32 12.06
N PHE A 955 -14.23 -4.14 12.86
CA PHE A 955 -15.28 -5.14 13.01
C PHE A 955 -16.63 -4.67 12.47
N PHE A 956 -17.01 -3.38 12.64
CA PHE A 956 -18.31 -2.88 12.15
C PHE A 956 -18.24 -2.46 10.69
N ALA A 957 -17.57 -1.33 10.39
CA ALA A 957 -17.46 -0.75 9.06
C ALA A 957 -17.01 -1.78 8.01
N ARG A 958 -16.04 -2.63 8.39
CA ARG A 958 -15.47 -3.65 7.51
C ARG A 958 -16.46 -4.78 7.17
N SER A 959 -17.09 -5.36 8.18
CA SER A 959 -18.07 -6.43 7.99
C SER A 959 -19.27 -5.96 7.19
N LEU A 960 -19.75 -4.74 7.45
CA LEU A 960 -20.85 -4.13 6.70
C LEU A 960 -20.46 -3.85 5.26
N THR A 961 -19.21 -3.42 5.02
CA THR A 961 -18.67 -3.23 3.67
C THR A 961 -18.63 -4.55 2.89
N GLU A 962 -18.19 -5.66 3.49
CA GLU A 962 -18.22 -6.96 2.81
C GLU A 962 -19.64 -7.49 2.63
N ALA A 963 -20.54 -7.25 3.60
CA ALA A 963 -21.95 -7.59 3.48
C ALA A 963 -22.64 -6.80 2.35
N ALA A 964 -22.25 -5.54 2.13
CA ALA A 964 -22.76 -4.70 1.05
C ALA A 964 -22.35 -5.23 -0.34
N ARG A 965 -21.12 -5.75 -0.44
CA ARG A 965 -20.58 -6.37 -1.68
C ARG A 965 -21.14 -7.75 -1.96
N ALA A 966 -21.59 -8.46 -0.94
CA ALA A 966 -22.09 -9.81 -1.13
C ALA A 966 -23.34 -9.83 -2.02
N ASP A 967 -23.36 -10.80 -2.96
CA ASP A 967 -24.49 -11.11 -3.84
C ASP A 967 -24.86 -12.59 -3.68
N PHE A 968 -25.45 -12.91 -2.52
CA PHE A 968 -25.90 -14.26 -2.22
C PHE A 968 -26.99 -14.72 -3.20
N GLU A 969 -27.86 -13.81 -3.66
CA GLU A 969 -28.98 -14.15 -4.54
C GLU A 969 -28.50 -14.62 -5.92
N HIS A 970 -27.57 -13.91 -6.55
CA HIS A 970 -27.01 -14.30 -7.86
C HIS A 970 -26.36 -15.69 -7.83
N ARG A 971 -25.67 -16.00 -6.73
CA ARG A 971 -24.88 -17.23 -6.60
C ARG A 971 -25.70 -18.47 -6.25
N LEU A 972 -26.93 -18.31 -5.76
CA LEU A 972 -27.86 -19.44 -5.55
C LEU A 972 -28.08 -20.25 -6.84
N ARG A 973 -28.12 -19.61 -8.01
CA ARG A 973 -28.33 -20.29 -9.30
C ARG A 973 -27.24 -21.32 -9.58
N ARG A 974 -25.99 -21.04 -9.19
CA ARG A 974 -24.85 -21.95 -9.38
C ARG A 974 -24.85 -23.15 -8.44
N LEU A 975 -25.66 -23.12 -7.38
CA LEU A 975 -25.78 -24.22 -6.42
C LEU A 975 -26.82 -25.28 -6.81
N ASN A 976 -27.43 -25.18 -8.00
CA ASN A 976 -28.43 -26.11 -8.53
C ASN A 976 -29.45 -26.53 -7.46
N LEU A 977 -30.08 -25.54 -6.83
CA LEU A 977 -31.06 -25.75 -5.77
C LEU A 977 -32.41 -26.17 -6.36
N ASP A 978 -32.91 -27.35 -5.97
CA ASP A 978 -34.26 -27.84 -6.33
C ASP A 978 -35.39 -27.00 -5.71
N GLN A 979 -35.10 -26.29 -4.62
CA GLN A 979 -36.02 -25.37 -3.95
C GLN A 979 -35.31 -24.05 -3.60
N PRO A 980 -35.97 -22.89 -3.77
CA PRO A 980 -35.37 -21.59 -3.46
C PRO A 980 -35.06 -21.48 -1.96
N LEU A 981 -33.82 -21.11 -1.63
CA LEU A 981 -33.46 -20.60 -0.30
C LEU A 981 -34.04 -19.19 -0.16
N ASN A 982 -34.91 -18.98 0.81
CA ASN A 982 -35.36 -17.65 1.25
C ASN A 982 -34.68 -17.29 2.58
N PHE A 983 -34.86 -16.06 3.04
CA PHE A 983 -34.25 -15.55 4.27
C PHE A 983 -34.47 -16.49 5.46
N ASP A 984 -35.72 -16.85 5.75
CA ASP A 984 -36.06 -17.66 6.92
C ASP A 984 -35.40 -19.04 6.89
N ARG A 985 -35.39 -19.68 5.71
CA ARG A 985 -34.79 -21.00 5.53
C ARG A 985 -33.26 -20.93 5.63
N ALA A 986 -32.63 -19.94 5.00
CA ALA A 986 -31.17 -19.75 5.08
C ALA A 986 -30.72 -19.48 6.51
N VAL A 987 -31.44 -18.62 7.25
CA VAL A 987 -31.20 -18.36 8.68
C VAL A 987 -31.41 -19.63 9.52
N ALA A 988 -32.49 -20.39 9.27
CA ALA A 988 -32.77 -21.63 10.02
C ALA A 988 -31.71 -22.71 9.79
N ILE A 989 -31.18 -22.84 8.57
CA ILE A 989 -30.07 -23.75 8.27
C ILE A 989 -28.78 -23.23 8.90
N GLY A 990 -28.40 -21.99 8.60
CA GLY A 990 -27.14 -21.38 9.05
C GLY A 990 -26.99 -21.33 10.57
N SER A 991 -28.08 -21.06 11.31
CA SER A 991 -28.10 -21.05 12.78
C SER A 991 -27.88 -22.43 13.43
N ARG A 992 -28.05 -23.51 12.68
CA ARG A 992 -27.85 -24.90 13.14
C ARG A 992 -26.60 -25.54 12.54
N SER A 993 -25.92 -24.84 11.64
CA SER A 993 -24.69 -25.28 11.00
C SER A 993 -23.46 -24.87 11.81
N TYR A 994 -22.52 -25.79 12.00
CA TYR A 994 -21.27 -25.53 12.71
C TYR A 994 -20.17 -26.49 12.27
N ALA A 995 -18.91 -26.09 12.40
CA ALA A 995 -17.77 -26.98 12.28
C ALA A 995 -17.32 -27.46 13.66
N LYS A 996 -16.96 -28.73 13.78
CA LYS A 996 -16.37 -29.31 14.99
C LYS A 996 -15.46 -30.47 14.62
N ASP A 997 -14.29 -30.55 15.26
CA ASP A 997 -13.33 -31.66 15.08
C ASP A 997 -12.98 -31.92 13.60
N GLY A 998 -12.91 -30.85 12.80
CA GLY A 998 -12.62 -30.91 11.35
C GLY A 998 -13.81 -31.32 10.47
N VAL A 999 -15.02 -31.48 11.03
CA VAL A 999 -16.22 -31.88 10.28
C VAL A 999 -17.28 -30.77 10.30
N PHE A 1000 -17.90 -30.49 9.16
CA PHE A 1000 -19.02 -29.56 9.03
C PHE A 1000 -20.35 -30.27 9.29
N HIS A 1001 -21.03 -29.88 10.35
CA HIS A 1001 -22.34 -30.38 10.75
C HIS A 1001 -23.46 -29.43 10.34
N TYR A 1002 -24.56 -29.97 9.83
CA TYR A 1002 -25.74 -29.20 9.44
C TYR A 1002 -27.02 -30.04 9.57
N PRO A 1003 -28.20 -29.41 9.70
CA PRO A 1003 -29.46 -30.15 9.73
C PRO A 1003 -29.70 -30.84 8.38
N HIS A 1004 -29.77 -32.17 8.36
CA HIS A 1004 -30.17 -32.96 7.19
C HIS A 1004 -31.66 -32.77 6.88
N GLN A 1005 -32.01 -31.62 6.31
CA GLN A 1005 -33.32 -31.37 5.70
C GLN A 1005 -33.35 -32.02 4.32
N GLU A 1006 -34.45 -32.67 3.93
CA GLU A 1006 -34.62 -33.28 2.61
C GLU A 1006 -34.26 -32.26 1.50
N GLY A 1007 -33.27 -32.60 0.67
CA GLY A 1007 -32.87 -31.80 -0.48
C GLY A 1007 -31.82 -30.70 -0.26
N ILE A 1008 -31.21 -30.56 0.94
CA ILE A 1008 -30.10 -29.60 1.16
C ILE A 1008 -28.74 -30.32 1.22
N GLY A 1009 -27.88 -30.00 0.25
CA GLY A 1009 -26.49 -30.45 0.19
C GLY A 1009 -25.55 -29.64 1.10
N GLN A 1010 -24.36 -30.18 1.38
CA GLN A 1010 -23.36 -29.57 2.27
C GLN A 1010 -22.88 -28.17 1.84
N THR A 1011 -22.66 -27.95 0.54
CA THR A 1011 -22.21 -26.67 0.00
C THR A 1011 -23.30 -25.62 0.13
N GLN A 1012 -24.56 -26.02 0.02
CA GLN A 1012 -25.72 -25.16 0.25
C GLN A 1012 -25.87 -24.81 1.75
N ALA A 1013 -25.67 -25.79 2.64
CA ALA A 1013 -25.67 -25.55 4.09
C ALA A 1013 -24.52 -24.64 4.54
N TYR A 1014 -23.33 -24.80 3.96
CA TYR A 1014 -22.19 -23.92 4.18
C TYR A 1014 -22.46 -22.51 3.65
N PHE A 1015 -23.03 -22.38 2.46
CA PHE A 1015 -23.45 -21.09 1.89
C PHE A 1015 -24.49 -20.37 2.77
N ALA A 1016 -25.48 -21.11 3.30
CA ALA A 1016 -26.46 -20.57 4.24
C ALA A 1016 -25.81 -20.13 5.57
N HIS A 1017 -24.79 -20.85 6.05
CA HIS A 1017 -24.00 -20.41 7.21
C HIS A 1017 -23.27 -19.10 6.94
N LEU A 1018 -22.63 -18.95 5.78
CA LEU A 1018 -21.97 -17.69 5.37
C LEU A 1018 -22.95 -16.51 5.31
N PHE A 1019 -24.15 -16.72 4.77
CA PHE A 1019 -25.23 -15.73 4.74
C PHE A 1019 -25.70 -15.35 6.16
N TYR A 1020 -25.89 -16.36 7.01
CA TYR A 1020 -26.32 -16.16 8.39
C TYR A 1020 -25.29 -15.34 9.18
N ASP A 1021 -24.00 -15.58 9.01
CA ASP A 1021 -22.96 -14.81 9.69
C ASP A 1021 -22.96 -13.33 9.28
N HIS A 1022 -23.09 -13.02 7.98
CA HIS A 1022 -23.28 -11.62 7.51
C HIS A 1022 -24.53 -10.98 8.08
N THR A 1023 -25.63 -11.74 8.14
CA THR A 1023 -26.90 -11.25 8.70
C THR A 1023 -26.74 -10.93 10.18
N LYS A 1024 -26.06 -11.79 10.97
CA LYS A 1024 -25.74 -11.52 12.37
C LYS A 1024 -24.88 -10.28 12.54
N ALA A 1025 -23.83 -10.15 11.74
CA ALA A 1025 -22.92 -9.02 11.79
C ALA A 1025 -23.66 -7.70 11.54
N ARG A 1026 -24.46 -7.65 10.45
CA ARG A 1026 -25.29 -6.48 10.10
C ARG A 1026 -26.32 -6.15 11.17
N ALA A 1027 -27.18 -7.12 11.49
CA ALA A 1027 -28.32 -6.92 12.37
C ALA A 1027 -27.90 -6.41 13.76
N THR A 1028 -26.82 -6.97 14.30
CA THR A 1028 -26.32 -6.58 15.62
C THR A 1028 -25.62 -5.22 15.59
N ALA A 1029 -24.86 -4.90 14.55
CA ALA A 1029 -24.29 -3.55 14.38
C ALA A 1029 -25.41 -2.49 14.30
N GLU A 1030 -26.49 -2.78 13.59
CA GLU A 1030 -27.67 -1.92 13.51
C GLU A 1030 -28.41 -1.80 14.84
N ALA A 1031 -28.49 -2.89 15.60
CA ALA A 1031 -29.06 -2.87 16.95
C ALA A 1031 -28.21 -2.04 17.92
N LEU A 1032 -26.88 -2.11 17.84
CA LEU A 1032 -25.97 -1.26 18.60
C LEU A 1032 -26.18 0.23 18.27
N LEU A 1033 -26.23 0.59 16.98
CA LEU A 1033 -26.47 1.97 16.56
C LEU A 1033 -27.84 2.50 16.97
N SER A 1034 -28.85 1.64 16.96
CA SER A 1034 -30.23 2.02 17.25
C SER A 1034 -30.62 1.87 18.73
N ASN A 1035 -29.66 1.55 19.61
CA ASN A 1035 -29.91 1.22 21.03
C ASN A 1035 -30.99 0.12 21.23
N ARG A 1036 -30.98 -0.90 20.36
CA ARG A 1036 -31.90 -2.05 20.38
C ARG A 1036 -31.23 -3.33 20.90
N MET A 1037 -30.12 -3.21 21.61
CA MET A 1037 -29.42 -4.38 22.17
C MET A 1037 -30.23 -5.09 23.26
N ASP A 1038 -31.25 -4.46 23.82
CA ASP A 1038 -32.18 -5.09 24.77
C ASP A 1038 -33.20 -6.03 24.09
N ASP A 1039 -33.34 -5.96 22.76
CA ASP A 1039 -34.17 -6.89 21.98
C ASP A 1039 -33.60 -8.33 22.08
N THR A 1040 -34.45 -9.35 21.90
CA THR A 1040 -33.96 -10.73 21.81
C THR A 1040 -33.08 -10.89 20.58
N PHE A 1041 -32.07 -11.75 20.64
CA PHE A 1041 -31.19 -11.96 19.48
C PHE A 1041 -31.98 -12.40 18.24
N LYS A 1042 -33.05 -13.18 18.42
CA LYS A 1042 -33.95 -13.58 17.34
C LYS A 1042 -34.62 -12.36 16.68
N ASP A 1043 -35.12 -11.42 17.47
CA ASP A 1043 -35.77 -10.21 16.95
C ASP A 1043 -34.77 -9.29 16.25
N ILE A 1044 -33.54 -9.21 16.76
CA ILE A 1044 -32.42 -8.52 16.10
C ILE A 1044 -32.21 -9.10 14.70
N ILE A 1045 -32.02 -10.42 14.57
CA ILE A 1045 -31.83 -11.07 13.27
C ILE A 1045 -33.03 -10.87 12.35
N GLN A 1046 -34.26 -10.97 12.86
CA GLN A 1046 -35.47 -10.79 12.07
C GLN A 1046 -35.65 -9.35 11.60
N SER A 1047 -35.13 -8.35 12.31
CA SER A 1047 -35.17 -6.95 11.87
C SER A 1047 -34.35 -6.68 10.60
N ALA A 1048 -33.46 -7.59 10.24
CA ALA A 1048 -32.62 -7.52 9.05
C ALA A 1048 -33.27 -8.18 7.82
N LYS A 1049 -34.45 -8.80 7.99
CA LYS A 1049 -35.18 -9.49 6.93
C LYS A 1049 -35.66 -8.51 5.84
N PRO A 1050 -35.30 -8.73 4.57
CA PRO A 1050 -35.85 -7.95 3.47
C PRO A 1050 -37.38 -8.12 3.37
N ALA A 1051 -38.08 -7.08 2.90
CA ALA A 1051 -39.54 -7.10 2.82
C ALA A 1051 -40.09 -8.23 1.94
N ASP A 1052 -39.35 -8.62 0.91
CA ASP A 1052 -39.68 -9.72 -0.02
C ASP A 1052 -39.18 -11.10 0.45
N GLY A 1053 -38.47 -11.16 1.58
CA GLY A 1053 -37.88 -12.40 2.11
C GLY A 1053 -36.68 -12.94 1.31
N SER A 1054 -36.11 -12.14 0.41
CA SER A 1054 -34.91 -12.49 -0.37
C SER A 1054 -33.64 -12.64 0.49
N LEU A 1055 -32.55 -13.10 -0.12
CA LEU A 1055 -31.22 -13.16 0.52
C LEU A 1055 -30.42 -11.86 0.34
N ARG A 1056 -31.10 -10.72 0.19
CA ARG A 1056 -30.44 -9.43 0.01
C ARG A 1056 -29.91 -8.88 1.33
N THR A 1057 -28.78 -8.18 1.22
CA THR A 1057 -28.26 -7.33 2.28
C THR A 1057 -28.76 -5.90 2.06
N GLU A 1058 -29.68 -5.45 2.90
CA GLU A 1058 -30.19 -4.06 2.93
C GLU A 1058 -29.71 -3.36 4.20
N PHE A 1059 -29.40 -2.07 4.16
CA PHE A 1059 -28.97 -1.34 5.36
C PHE A 1059 -30.03 -0.33 5.76
N ASN A 1060 -30.23 -0.14 7.07
CA ASN A 1060 -31.15 0.88 7.56
C ASN A 1060 -30.57 2.30 7.45
N GLY A 1061 -31.41 3.31 7.65
CA GLY A 1061 -31.01 4.72 7.54
C GLY A 1061 -29.90 5.14 8.52
N GLU A 1062 -29.80 4.53 9.70
CA GLU A 1062 -28.74 4.85 10.68
C GLU A 1062 -27.37 4.30 10.24
N SER A 1063 -27.33 3.06 9.72
CA SER A 1063 -26.12 2.49 9.10
C SER A 1063 -25.65 3.33 7.92
N MET A 1064 -26.57 3.75 7.06
CA MET A 1064 -26.26 4.57 5.89
C MET A 1064 -25.80 5.97 6.29
N LYS A 1065 -26.34 6.53 7.37
CA LYS A 1065 -25.88 7.81 7.92
C LYS A 1065 -24.49 7.70 8.56
N ARG A 1066 -24.21 6.61 9.29
CA ARG A 1066 -22.91 6.38 9.94
C ARG A 1066 -21.82 6.01 8.93
N TRP A 1067 -22.16 5.20 7.93
CA TRP A 1067 -21.26 4.69 6.90
C TRP A 1067 -21.87 4.91 5.49
N PRO A 1068 -21.90 6.16 5.00
CA PRO A 1068 -22.59 6.53 3.75
C PRO A 1068 -22.04 5.87 2.50
N TRP A 1069 -20.81 5.36 2.53
CA TRP A 1069 -20.23 4.64 1.39
C TRP A 1069 -20.88 3.27 1.13
N LEU A 1070 -21.65 2.72 2.08
CA LEU A 1070 -22.35 1.43 1.88
C LEU A 1070 -23.29 1.47 0.68
N GLU A 1071 -23.94 2.62 0.43
CA GLU A 1071 -24.81 2.85 -0.74
C GLU A 1071 -24.06 2.67 -2.05
N ASN A 1072 -22.92 3.34 -2.16
CA ASN A 1072 -22.08 3.30 -3.35
C ASN A 1072 -21.52 1.90 -3.61
N ILE A 1073 -21.18 1.17 -2.55
CA ILE A 1073 -20.72 -0.22 -2.67
C ILE A 1073 -21.86 -1.14 -3.14
N GLN A 1074 -23.07 -0.95 -2.63
CA GLN A 1074 -24.24 -1.69 -3.13
C GLN A 1074 -24.50 -1.37 -4.61
N ARG A 1075 -24.40 -0.10 -5.02
CA ARG A 1075 -24.54 0.30 -6.42
C ARG A 1075 -23.47 -0.33 -7.32
N GLN A 1076 -22.20 -0.22 -6.95
CA GLN A 1076 -21.07 -0.79 -7.69
C GLN A 1076 -21.20 -2.31 -7.88
N LYS A 1077 -21.69 -3.03 -6.85
CA LYS A 1077 -21.98 -4.46 -6.95
C LYS A 1077 -22.95 -4.76 -8.09
N TRP A 1078 -24.03 -3.99 -8.20
CA TRP A 1078 -25.03 -4.18 -9.26
C TRP A 1078 -24.45 -3.81 -10.64
N GLU A 1079 -23.60 -2.80 -10.70
CA GLU A 1079 -22.91 -2.40 -11.92
C GLU A 1079 -21.84 -3.41 -12.37
N ALA A 1080 -21.29 -4.20 -11.44
CA ALA A 1080 -20.38 -5.31 -11.74
C ALA A 1080 -21.08 -6.55 -12.33
N ARG A 1081 -22.40 -6.68 -12.12
CA ARG A 1081 -23.17 -7.89 -12.45
C ARG A 1081 -23.12 -8.27 -13.93
N PRO A 1082 -23.18 -7.35 -14.91
CA PRO A 1082 -22.99 -7.69 -16.32
C PRO A 1082 -21.67 -8.42 -16.61
N ALA A 1083 -20.57 -7.98 -16.00
CA ALA A 1083 -19.27 -8.65 -16.19
C ALA A 1083 -19.27 -10.08 -15.61
N LEU A 1084 -19.91 -10.28 -14.45
CA LEU A 1084 -20.08 -11.61 -13.85
C LEU A 1084 -20.92 -12.54 -14.72
N LEU A 1085 -21.98 -12.02 -15.34
CA LEU A 1085 -22.83 -12.80 -16.25
C LEU A 1085 -22.05 -13.28 -17.47
N VAL A 1086 -21.20 -12.40 -18.04
CA VAL A 1086 -20.29 -12.79 -19.13
C VAL A 1086 -19.41 -13.96 -18.68
N CYS A 1087 -18.81 -13.86 -17.49
CA CYS A 1087 -17.96 -14.92 -16.94
C CYS A 1087 -18.70 -16.25 -16.75
N ASP A 1088 -19.93 -16.21 -16.21
CA ASP A 1088 -20.78 -17.38 -16.01
C ASP A 1088 -21.15 -18.03 -17.36
N TYR A 1089 -21.51 -17.23 -18.37
CA TYR A 1089 -21.80 -17.70 -19.73
C TYR A 1089 -20.61 -18.45 -20.36
N TYR A 1090 -19.40 -17.88 -20.30
CA TYR A 1090 -18.21 -18.51 -20.87
C TYR A 1090 -17.88 -19.85 -20.20
N GLU A 1091 -18.09 -19.97 -18.89
CA GLU A 1091 -17.90 -21.23 -18.18
C GLU A 1091 -18.84 -22.32 -18.69
N GLU A 1092 -20.11 -21.99 -18.92
CA GLU A 1092 -21.08 -22.93 -19.47
C GLU A 1092 -20.70 -23.38 -20.88
N GLN A 1093 -20.23 -22.47 -21.72
CA GLN A 1093 -19.76 -22.80 -23.06
C GLN A 1093 -18.53 -23.73 -23.02
N LYS A 1094 -17.59 -23.47 -22.10
CA LYS A 1094 -16.44 -24.35 -21.87
C LYS A 1094 -16.87 -25.76 -21.46
N LYS A 1095 -17.82 -25.88 -20.53
CA LYS A 1095 -18.38 -27.19 -20.11
C LYS A 1095 -19.04 -27.93 -21.28
N LYS A 1096 -19.56 -27.21 -22.26
CA LYS A 1096 -20.13 -27.75 -23.51
C LYS A 1096 -19.08 -28.05 -24.60
N GLY A 1097 -17.80 -27.80 -24.32
CA GLY A 1097 -16.69 -28.06 -25.26
C GLY A 1097 -16.53 -27.00 -26.37
N ALA A 1098 -17.15 -25.83 -26.23
CA ALA A 1098 -17.01 -24.76 -27.21
C ALA A 1098 -15.62 -24.10 -27.13
N SER A 1099 -15.06 -23.76 -28.29
CA SER A 1099 -13.87 -22.89 -28.39
C SER A 1099 -14.21 -21.50 -27.84
N MET A 1100 -13.38 -20.97 -26.94
CA MET A 1100 -13.60 -19.66 -26.34
C MET A 1100 -12.68 -18.60 -26.97
N ASP A 1101 -13.20 -17.39 -27.12
CA ASP A 1101 -12.38 -16.20 -27.35
C ASP A 1101 -11.74 -15.78 -26.02
N GLU A 1102 -10.43 -16.02 -25.87
CA GLU A 1102 -9.69 -15.73 -24.64
C GLU A 1102 -9.66 -14.23 -24.33
N ASP A 1103 -9.64 -13.38 -25.36
CA ASP A 1103 -9.62 -11.92 -25.21
C ASP A 1103 -10.88 -11.41 -24.50
N THR A 1104 -12.06 -11.81 -24.97
CA THR A 1104 -13.32 -11.38 -24.32
C THR A 1104 -13.40 -11.89 -22.88
N LEU A 1105 -12.86 -13.06 -22.59
CA LEU A 1105 -12.83 -13.61 -21.24
C LEU A 1105 -11.90 -12.81 -20.31
N ARG A 1106 -10.71 -12.41 -20.80
CA ARG A 1106 -9.78 -11.54 -20.09
C ARG A 1106 -10.38 -10.15 -19.84
N GLU A 1107 -11.09 -9.61 -20.83
CA GLU A 1107 -11.81 -8.34 -20.67
C GLU A 1107 -12.96 -8.43 -19.66
N ALA A 1108 -13.73 -9.52 -19.66
CA ALA A 1108 -14.78 -9.74 -18.66
C ALA A 1108 -14.19 -9.84 -17.25
N SER A 1109 -13.05 -10.53 -17.11
CA SER A 1109 -12.28 -10.60 -15.86
C SER A 1109 -11.84 -9.22 -15.38
N ALA A 1110 -11.25 -8.44 -16.30
CA ALA A 1110 -10.79 -7.09 -16.05
C ALA A 1110 -11.96 -6.17 -15.66
N ALA A 1111 -13.07 -6.22 -16.39
CA ALA A 1111 -14.29 -5.46 -16.12
C ALA A 1111 -14.81 -5.74 -14.70
N TRP A 1112 -15.04 -7.00 -14.36
CA TRP A 1112 -15.46 -7.40 -13.01
C TRP A 1112 -14.51 -6.84 -11.95
N ARG A 1113 -13.20 -6.93 -12.20
CA ARG A 1113 -12.20 -6.48 -11.24
C ARG A 1113 -12.26 -4.99 -11.02
N VAL A 1114 -12.43 -4.19 -12.07
CA VAL A 1114 -12.56 -2.72 -11.94
C VAL A 1114 -13.72 -2.37 -11.01
N PHE A 1115 -14.89 -3.00 -11.17
CA PHE A 1115 -16.04 -2.74 -10.29
C PHE A 1115 -15.90 -3.30 -8.87
N ASN A 1116 -15.19 -4.42 -8.70
CA ASN A 1116 -15.11 -5.11 -7.41
C ASN A 1116 -13.96 -4.62 -6.51
N VAL A 1117 -13.01 -3.87 -7.07
CA VAL A 1117 -12.03 -3.15 -6.24
C VAL A 1117 -12.73 -1.90 -5.71
N PRO A 1118 -13.02 -1.80 -4.40
CA PRO A 1118 -13.70 -0.62 -3.87
C PRO A 1118 -12.90 0.63 -4.20
N HIS A 1119 -13.56 1.51 -4.91
CA HIS A 1119 -13.12 2.88 -5.02
C HIS A 1119 -13.44 3.55 -3.70
N ARG A 1120 -12.43 4.18 -3.10
CA ARG A 1120 -12.63 4.92 -1.87
C ARG A 1120 -13.52 6.11 -2.12
N PHE A 1121 -14.28 6.45 -1.10
CA PHE A 1121 -14.44 7.84 -0.72
C PHE A 1121 -13.48 8.09 0.45
N PRO A 1122 -12.29 8.68 0.22
CA PRO A 1122 -11.34 8.98 1.31
C PRO A 1122 -11.95 9.89 2.40
N PHE A 1123 -13.07 10.54 2.10
CA PHE A 1123 -13.81 11.42 3.01
C PHE A 1123 -14.43 10.73 4.21
N GLY A 1124 -14.84 9.47 4.09
CA GLY A 1124 -15.58 8.77 5.17
C GLY A 1124 -14.71 8.45 6.38
N THR A 1125 -13.54 7.82 6.16
CA THR A 1125 -12.65 7.38 7.25
C THR A 1125 -11.86 8.53 7.86
N ARG A 1126 -11.38 9.49 7.06
CA ARG A 1126 -10.68 10.68 7.59
C ARG A 1126 -11.60 11.62 8.35
N ARG A 1127 -12.85 11.82 7.89
CA ARG A 1127 -13.85 12.54 8.72
C ARG A 1127 -14.14 11.75 9.99
N LEU A 1128 -14.33 10.43 9.95
CA LEU A 1128 -14.56 9.67 11.19
C LEU A 1128 -13.40 9.81 12.19
N GLN A 1129 -12.14 9.72 11.76
CA GLN A 1129 -10.99 9.89 12.66
C GLN A 1129 -10.78 11.34 13.13
N GLY A 1130 -10.91 12.33 12.25
CA GLY A 1130 -10.81 13.75 12.60
C GLY A 1130 -11.97 14.22 13.48
N THR A 1131 -13.19 13.76 13.22
CA THR A 1131 -14.38 14.11 14.02
C THR A 1131 -14.46 13.32 15.32
N LEU A 1132 -13.87 12.12 15.43
CA LEU A 1132 -13.82 11.39 16.71
C LEU A 1132 -12.68 11.88 17.63
N SER A 1133 -11.54 12.31 17.07
CA SER A 1133 -10.45 12.93 17.85
C SER A 1133 -10.77 14.35 18.30
N LEU A 1134 -11.42 15.16 17.46
CA LEU A 1134 -11.75 16.56 17.78
C LEU A 1134 -13.20 16.77 18.26
N GLY A 1135 -14.13 15.90 17.89
CA GLY A 1135 -15.57 16.09 18.14
C GLY A 1135 -16.06 15.83 19.56
N ARG A 1136 -15.16 15.52 20.51
CA ARG A 1136 -15.47 15.61 21.95
C ARG A 1136 -14.98 16.91 22.61
N ARG A 1137 -14.31 17.81 21.89
CA ARG A 1137 -13.82 19.08 22.44
C ARG A 1137 -13.88 20.22 21.41
N THR A 1138 -15.07 20.64 21.04
CA THR A 1138 -15.33 21.99 20.49
C THR A 1138 -15.14 23.12 21.53
N GLU A 1139 -14.28 22.90 22.53
CA GLU A 1139 -13.77 23.87 23.52
C GLU A 1139 -12.31 24.25 23.20
N LEU A 1140 -11.86 24.11 21.94
CA LEU A 1140 -10.50 24.44 21.51
C LEU A 1140 -10.25 25.95 21.33
N LEU A 1141 -11.20 26.79 21.76
CA LEU A 1141 -10.98 28.21 21.96
C LEU A 1141 -11.36 28.53 23.40
N PRO A 1142 -10.55 29.31 24.15
CA PRO A 1142 -10.99 29.82 25.43
C PRO A 1142 -12.34 30.51 25.25
N GLU A 1143 -13.31 30.16 26.09
CA GLU A 1143 -14.62 30.79 26.13
C GLU A 1143 -14.39 32.31 26.22
N ASN A 1144 -14.87 33.03 25.19
CA ASN A 1144 -14.90 34.49 25.05
C ASN A 1144 -13.70 35.17 24.31
N PRO A 1145 -13.77 35.27 22.96
CA PRO A 1145 -12.86 36.08 22.15
C PRO A 1145 -12.78 37.57 22.53
N ARG A 1146 -13.72 38.08 23.34
CA ARG A 1146 -13.72 39.49 23.79
C ARG A 1146 -12.68 39.80 24.87
N ASP A 1147 -12.24 38.82 25.64
CA ASP A 1147 -11.31 39.07 26.75
C ASP A 1147 -9.84 39.11 26.30
N ILE A 1148 -9.51 38.46 25.18
CA ILE A 1148 -8.19 38.56 24.53
C ILE A 1148 -8.03 39.92 23.83
N LEU A 1149 -9.09 40.48 23.25
CA LEU A 1149 -9.01 41.80 22.60
C LEU A 1149 -8.94 42.97 23.61
N ALA A 1150 -9.34 42.75 24.86
CA ALA A 1150 -9.27 43.78 25.91
C ALA A 1150 -7.89 43.93 26.56
N SER A 1151 -7.00 42.93 26.42
CA SER A 1151 -5.64 42.97 26.99
C SER A 1151 -4.58 43.59 26.08
N PHE A 1152 -4.88 43.81 24.80
CA PHE A 1152 -3.93 44.37 23.82
C PHE A 1152 -4.01 45.89 23.62
N PHE A 1153 -4.94 46.61 24.26
CA PHE A 1153 -5.07 48.06 24.10
C PHE A 1153 -5.13 48.79 25.44
N PRO A 1154 -3.99 49.31 25.95
CA PRO A 1154 -4.04 50.38 26.95
C PRO A 1154 -4.53 51.67 26.27
N SER A 1155 -5.67 52.16 26.73
CA SER A 1155 -6.14 53.56 26.71
C SER A 1155 -5.37 54.56 25.83
N GLU A 1156 -5.94 54.99 24.70
CA GLU A 1156 -6.46 56.36 24.47
C GLU A 1156 -6.95 56.61 23.02
N PRO A 1157 -7.72 57.70 22.76
CA PRO A 1157 -8.85 57.67 21.83
C PRO A 1157 -8.61 58.38 20.48
N SER A 1158 -9.58 58.15 19.59
CA SER A 1158 -9.88 58.86 18.34
C SER A 1158 -9.06 58.44 17.11
N VAL A 1159 -9.72 57.81 16.14
CA VAL A 1159 -10.02 58.41 14.83
C VAL A 1159 -11.19 57.63 14.22
N GLU A 1160 -12.41 58.11 14.47
CA GLU A 1160 -13.49 57.97 13.50
C GLU A 1160 -13.08 58.76 12.24
N LYS A 1161 -12.96 58.07 11.10
CA LYS A 1161 -13.21 58.51 9.71
C LYS A 1161 -12.20 57.87 8.75
N ARG A 1162 -12.69 56.90 7.98
CA ARG A 1162 -12.68 56.84 6.50
C ARG A 1162 -12.91 55.40 6.05
N LEU A 1163 -14.17 55.01 6.05
CA LEU A 1163 -14.70 54.10 5.04
C LEU A 1163 -14.79 54.86 3.71
N HIS A 1164 -14.59 54.11 2.62
CA HIS A 1164 -14.62 54.47 1.20
C HIS A 1164 -13.27 54.79 0.55
N LEU A 1165 -12.83 53.87 -0.33
CA LEU A 1165 -12.59 54.04 -1.79
C LEU A 1165 -11.72 52.85 -2.26
N VAL A 1166 -12.22 51.92 -3.09
CA VAL A 1166 -12.01 51.81 -4.57
C VAL A 1166 -11.40 50.41 -4.90
N PRO A 1167 -11.62 49.78 -6.09
CA PRO A 1167 -12.75 48.88 -6.37
C PRO A 1167 -12.29 47.54 -7.03
N SER A 1168 -13.26 46.76 -7.50
CA SER A 1168 -13.11 45.58 -8.36
C SER A 1168 -12.17 45.76 -9.56
N LEU A 1169 -11.43 44.70 -9.90
CA LEU A 1169 -10.87 44.50 -11.23
C LEU A 1169 -11.26 43.10 -11.72
N ASP A 1170 -12.15 43.12 -12.71
CA ASP A 1170 -12.58 42.02 -13.57
C ASP A 1170 -11.54 41.79 -14.71
N GLU A 1171 -11.37 40.52 -15.10
CA GLU A 1171 -10.81 39.96 -16.36
C GLU A 1171 -9.28 40.09 -16.67
N PRO A 1172 -8.71 39.34 -17.65
CA PRO A 1172 -8.30 37.92 -17.51
C PRO A 1172 -6.86 37.66 -18.03
N VAL A 1173 -6.17 36.63 -17.52
CA VAL A 1173 -5.09 35.92 -18.24
C VAL A 1173 -5.17 34.44 -17.92
#